data_AF-A0AAX4H3V2-F1
#
_entry.id   AF-A0AAX4H3V2-F1
#
_cell.length_a   1.000
_cell.length_b   1.000
_cell.length_c   1.000
_cell.angle_alpha   90.00
_cell.angle_beta   90.00
_cell.angle_gamma   90.00
#
_symmetry.space_group_name_H-M   'P 1'
#
loop_
_entity.id
_entity.type
_entity.pdbx_description
1 polymer ?
#
loop_
_entity_poly.entity_id
_entity_poly.type
_entity_poly.pdbx_seq_one_letter_code
_entity_poly.pdbx_strand_id
1 'polypeptide(L)'
;MLSHHRDLLRNKSHAFTSIFARRHVFIMSHQKKREAVAKSQPSEDDKKSKLQNWAENDDKRRIQEQLLEHNKRLSNLKLFTSGLASYVKHKTDGSLPPNTTFKSSVTETKNRSQVKESKSKAQDEGKEKEPAKDFKAENANISTPFGDIPERIQERLGPATKYLVHKDHQYWELVLIHLQNNGGFNGLKTKEVAKLIRSIPSNQILLVFPIVETLIEDASMLKTKGIMTAYLQKLVSVPVIDSERLQIIESVADGLRTTSEGGKLNTDTFEMLIEAYGKTNNIEKLEGMMVEMKKLGLNPSSRVYTCVLSTSVYKTKDHTQAVQIFDLMKFLAGSMAPKSREYRDIIVSYINNDDIEKSLDLYQEMRDNNIKVDQPTLVALARGCATRSQLKLKAWDFIFEIYELGMKPTIGTLEYMLYLAAKDADLSLARALYQQVIKVSVFNPRALGFLMLAYASSNINESNLTVPAISNHETGRRFRFNILEKVNYVTDLSDPMKAVPFLPKVVLTTPEEVLSESSAILAHALLVNRNAVTSQNVNSFLNIAAKYGSLDEFQDRFEQFSYLDMTGAPQTRLQEDSTVELIEDVEDTEDSVKEPVQTKAPVLNTTDQLLAGVRTGRCTYTYTIALKAAARHKNFDFAEKIWKERGIFRKTTAFTSMSRREKDKLDFIFATSMVHALTEMNLLDDALAIVVSTEYQFKWTWKELMPLHKAAVTTGYDKVTQTIRGITNRAQIKFEGKIRRKDYKVYVMQNKR
;
A
#
# COMPACT_ATOMS: atom_id res chain seq x y z
N MET A 1 10.77 58.34 9.03
CA MET A 1 10.25 58.71 10.37
C MET A 1 8.80 58.23 10.49
N LEU A 2 8.15 58.44 11.64
CA LEU A 2 6.87 57.82 11.98
C LEU A 2 5.62 58.57 11.49
N SER A 3 4.50 57.86 11.49
CA SER A 3 3.10 58.30 11.38
C SER A 3 2.61 58.88 10.05
N HIS A 4 1.62 58.21 9.46
CA HIS A 4 0.23 58.69 9.51
C HIS A 4 -0.73 57.49 9.45
N HIS A 5 -1.84 57.53 10.17
CA HIS A 5 -2.76 56.39 10.30
C HIS A 5 -4.18 56.88 10.61
N ARG A 6 -5.18 56.28 9.95
CA ARG A 6 -6.63 56.50 10.13
C ARG A 6 -7.14 57.93 9.93
N ASP A 7 -7.73 58.16 8.75
CA ASP A 7 -9.17 58.45 8.73
C ASP A 7 -9.76 58.12 7.35
N LEU A 8 -10.72 57.17 7.30
CA LEU A 8 -11.57 56.89 6.13
C LEU A 8 -12.55 55.74 6.44
N LEU A 9 -13.85 56.04 6.41
CA LEU A 9 -14.90 55.26 5.73
C LEU A 9 -16.27 55.90 6.03
N ARG A 10 -16.72 56.79 5.14
CA ARG A 10 -18.07 57.39 5.21
C ARG A 10 -18.65 57.56 3.81
N ASN A 11 -19.75 56.84 3.56
CA ASN A 11 -20.76 57.03 2.51
C ASN A 11 -20.31 57.21 1.04
N LYS A 12 -20.83 56.34 0.17
CA LYS A 12 -21.71 56.77 -0.94
C LYS A 12 -22.61 55.62 -1.41
N SER A 13 -23.73 55.97 -2.04
CA SER A 13 -24.82 55.08 -2.44
C SER A 13 -25.39 55.45 -3.82
N HIS A 14 -26.23 54.57 -4.38
CA HIS A 14 -26.93 54.69 -5.67
C HIS A 14 -26.01 54.53 -6.92
N ALA A 15 -26.50 54.06 -8.09
CA ALA A 15 -27.89 53.79 -8.51
C ALA A 15 -28.02 52.55 -9.45
N PHE A 16 -29.25 52.01 -9.49
CA PHE A 16 -30.06 51.45 -10.61
C PHE A 16 -29.43 51.27 -12.04
N THR A 17 -29.93 50.39 -12.92
CA THR A 17 -31.32 49.88 -13.07
C THR A 17 -31.39 48.50 -13.80
N SER A 18 -32.30 47.63 -13.33
CA SER A 18 -33.25 46.73 -14.06
C SER A 18 -32.94 46.23 -15.51
N ILE A 19 -33.26 44.99 -15.90
CA ILE A 19 -34.64 44.46 -16.12
C ILE A 19 -34.55 42.92 -16.35
N PHE A 20 -35.54 42.04 -16.10
CA PHE A 20 -36.91 42.18 -15.56
C PHE A 20 -37.11 41.22 -14.36
N ALA A 21 -38.13 40.37 -14.11
CA ALA A 21 -39.35 39.92 -14.81
C ALA A 21 -40.55 39.74 -13.83
N ARG A 22 -41.64 39.06 -14.21
CA ARG A 22 -42.92 39.03 -13.47
C ARG A 22 -43.38 37.63 -13.05
N ARG A 23 -43.97 37.51 -11.84
CA ARG A 23 -45.02 36.53 -11.51
C ARG A 23 -46.10 37.12 -10.58
N HIS A 24 -47.25 37.43 -11.16
CA HIS A 24 -48.58 37.41 -10.52
C HIS A 24 -49.46 36.51 -11.45
N VAL A 25 -50.65 36.01 -11.12
CA VAL A 25 -51.70 36.39 -10.16
C VAL A 25 -52.37 35.09 -9.65
N PHE A 26 -52.82 35.03 -8.39
CA PHE A 26 -54.22 34.69 -8.06
C PHE A 26 -54.58 35.15 -6.64
N ILE A 27 -55.86 35.48 -6.43
CA ILE A 27 -56.36 36.31 -5.32
C ILE A 27 -57.23 35.48 -4.36
N MET A 28 -57.32 35.99 -3.13
CA MET A 28 -58.04 35.49 -1.95
C MET A 28 -59.45 34.92 -2.19
N SER A 29 -59.88 34.08 -1.25
CA SER A 29 -61.25 34.12 -0.73
C SER A 29 -61.30 34.13 0.81
N HIS A 30 -61.98 35.15 1.33
CA HIS A 30 -62.79 35.24 2.55
C HIS A 30 -62.92 33.99 3.46
N GLN A 31 -63.07 34.08 4.80
CA GLN A 31 -62.99 35.17 5.79
C GLN A 31 -63.25 34.53 7.18
N LYS A 32 -62.60 34.99 8.26
CA LYS A 32 -63.25 35.19 9.58
C LYS A 32 -62.34 35.94 10.54
N LYS A 33 -62.83 37.07 11.08
CA LYS A 33 -62.23 37.74 12.24
C LYS A 33 -62.35 36.82 13.46
N ARG A 34 -61.29 36.68 14.24
CA ARG A 34 -61.33 36.56 15.71
C ARG A 34 -60.18 37.34 16.33
N GLU A 35 -60.37 37.72 17.57
CA GLU A 35 -59.65 38.80 18.26
C GLU A 35 -58.15 38.55 18.42
N ALA A 36 -57.39 39.65 18.48
CA ALA A 36 -55.97 39.64 18.82
C ALA A 36 -55.77 39.37 20.32
N VAL A 37 -55.85 38.11 20.73
CA VAL A 37 -55.34 37.67 22.04
C VAL A 37 -53.82 37.59 21.95
N ALA A 38 -53.12 38.41 22.74
CA ALA A 38 -51.66 38.44 22.78
C ALA A 38 -51.10 37.12 23.35
N LYS A 39 -50.72 36.19 22.46
CA LYS A 39 -49.95 35.01 22.84
C LYS A 39 -48.49 35.39 23.03
N SER A 40 -48.01 35.23 24.26
CA SER A 40 -46.58 35.23 24.57
C SER A 40 -45.83 34.27 23.66
N GLN A 41 -44.63 34.64 23.23
CA GLN A 41 -43.75 33.70 22.53
C GLN A 41 -43.47 32.50 23.45
N PRO A 42 -43.60 31.25 22.97
CA PRO A 42 -43.17 30.09 23.76
C PRO A 42 -41.65 30.16 23.96
N SER A 43 -41.21 29.88 25.19
CA SER A 43 -39.79 29.84 25.55
C SER A 43 -39.04 28.80 24.71
N GLU A 44 -37.69 28.88 24.70
CA GLU A 44 -36.89 27.88 24.00
C GLU A 44 -37.11 26.47 24.54
N ASP A 45 -37.37 26.33 25.83
CA ASP A 45 -37.55 25.01 26.47
C ASP A 45 -38.89 24.38 26.07
N ASP A 46 -39.93 25.19 25.86
CA ASP A 46 -41.21 24.74 25.32
C ASP A 46 -41.10 24.31 23.84
N LYS A 47 -40.13 24.87 23.10
CA LYS A 47 -39.77 24.42 21.73
C LYS A 47 -38.90 23.17 21.75
N LYS A 48 -37.90 23.08 22.64
CA LYS A 48 -37.05 21.88 22.84
C LYS A 48 -37.89 20.69 23.26
N SER A 49 -38.79 20.85 24.23
CA SER A 49 -39.72 19.80 24.66
C SER A 49 -40.58 19.28 23.50
N LYS A 50 -41.07 20.17 22.62
CA LYS A 50 -41.83 19.77 21.43
C LYS A 50 -40.97 19.10 20.35
N LEU A 51 -39.73 19.54 20.15
CA LEU A 51 -38.76 18.84 19.28
C LEU A 51 -38.40 17.45 19.80
N GLN A 52 -38.21 17.30 21.10
CA GLN A 52 -37.81 16.06 21.75
C GLN A 52 -38.96 15.04 21.76
N ASN A 53 -40.18 15.48 22.10
CA ASN A 53 -41.40 14.70 21.92
C ASN A 53 -41.67 14.34 20.45
N TRP A 54 -41.25 15.17 19.48
CA TRP A 54 -41.36 14.83 18.06
C TRP A 54 -40.33 13.78 17.65
N ALA A 55 -39.06 13.94 18.04
CA ALA A 55 -37.98 13.00 17.75
C ALA A 55 -38.27 11.61 18.34
N GLU A 56 -38.70 11.53 19.61
CA GLU A 56 -39.10 10.28 20.24
C GLU A 56 -40.25 9.57 19.49
N ASN A 57 -41.18 10.33 18.90
CA ASN A 57 -42.28 9.76 18.13
C ASN A 57 -41.86 9.35 16.70
N ASP A 58 -40.85 9.99 16.12
CA ASP A 58 -40.25 9.57 14.85
C ASP A 58 -39.40 8.30 15.04
N ASP A 59 -38.61 8.20 16.12
CA ASP A 59 -37.88 6.98 16.46
C ASP A 59 -38.83 5.81 16.78
N LYS A 60 -39.91 6.04 17.53
CA LYS A 60 -40.97 5.03 17.77
C LYS A 60 -41.61 4.56 16.45
N ARG A 61 -41.81 5.45 15.47
CA ARG A 61 -42.27 5.09 14.12
C ARG A 61 -41.24 4.25 13.36
N ARG A 62 -39.98 4.66 13.32
CA ARG A 62 -38.89 3.92 12.64
C ARG A 62 -38.72 2.51 13.20
N ILE A 63 -38.79 2.34 14.52
CA ILE A 63 -38.77 1.03 15.18
C ILE A 63 -39.99 0.19 14.76
N GLN A 64 -41.18 0.80 14.69
CA GLN A 64 -42.41 0.12 14.27
C GLN A 64 -42.36 -0.30 12.78
N GLU A 65 -41.79 0.53 11.90
CA GLU A 65 -41.55 0.21 10.49
C GLU A 65 -40.53 -0.93 10.33
N GLN A 66 -39.41 -0.88 11.06
CA GLN A 66 -38.41 -1.95 11.08
C GLN A 66 -38.98 -3.28 11.56
N LEU A 67 -39.82 -3.28 12.61
CA LEU A 67 -40.54 -4.47 13.08
C LEU A 67 -41.52 -5.00 12.03
N LEU A 68 -42.22 -4.12 11.31
CA LEU A 68 -43.17 -4.50 10.25
C LEU A 68 -42.42 -5.08 9.03
N GLU A 69 -41.26 -4.52 8.66
CA GLU A 69 -40.41 -5.08 7.61
C GLU A 69 -39.76 -6.40 8.02
N HIS A 70 -39.29 -6.53 9.27
CA HIS A 70 -38.77 -7.78 9.82
C HIS A 70 -39.83 -8.88 9.80
N ASN A 71 -41.07 -8.57 10.19
CA ASN A 71 -42.20 -9.50 10.11
C ASN A 71 -42.56 -9.89 8.66
N LYS A 72 -42.48 -8.96 7.71
CA LYS A 72 -42.60 -9.28 6.26
C LYS A 72 -41.48 -10.23 5.80
N ARG A 73 -40.23 -9.98 6.20
CA ARG A 73 -39.08 -10.85 5.88
C ARG A 73 -39.24 -12.24 6.51
N LEU A 74 -39.71 -12.35 7.76
CA LEU A 74 -40.05 -13.62 8.41
C LEU A 74 -41.20 -14.36 7.70
N SER A 75 -42.24 -13.65 7.26
CA SER A 75 -43.34 -14.24 6.48
C SER A 75 -42.84 -14.79 5.14
N ASN A 76 -42.00 -14.03 4.44
CA ASN A 76 -41.39 -14.47 3.18
C ASN A 76 -40.44 -15.66 3.38
N LEU A 77 -39.67 -15.68 4.48
CA LEU A 77 -38.86 -16.84 4.86
C LEU A 77 -39.70 -18.08 5.16
N LYS A 78 -40.82 -17.95 5.88
CA LYS A 78 -41.75 -19.06 6.13
C LYS A 78 -42.37 -19.60 4.84
N LEU A 79 -42.77 -18.71 3.92
CA LEU A 79 -43.26 -19.11 2.60
C LEU A 79 -42.16 -19.81 1.79
N PHE A 80 -40.93 -19.30 1.80
CA PHE A 80 -39.79 -19.91 1.12
C PHE A 80 -39.41 -21.28 1.70
N THR A 81 -39.38 -21.44 3.02
CA THR A 81 -39.08 -22.74 3.66
C THR A 81 -40.21 -23.75 3.46
N SER A 82 -41.48 -23.33 3.43
CA SER A 82 -42.59 -24.22 3.05
C SER A 82 -42.55 -24.63 1.57
N GLY A 83 -42.11 -23.72 0.68
CA GLY A 83 -41.80 -24.02 -0.72
C GLY A 83 -40.65 -25.02 -0.87
N LEU A 84 -39.55 -24.84 -0.11
CA LEU A 84 -38.46 -25.82 -0.08
C LEU A 84 -38.91 -27.17 0.49
N ALA A 85 -39.72 -27.19 1.55
CA ALA A 85 -40.21 -28.42 2.16
C ALA A 85 -41.13 -29.22 1.21
N SER A 86 -41.98 -28.55 0.43
CA SER A 86 -42.76 -29.19 -0.63
C SER A 86 -41.89 -29.65 -1.80
N TYR A 87 -40.90 -28.85 -2.23
CA TYR A 87 -39.95 -29.24 -3.28
C TYR A 87 -39.09 -30.45 -2.88
N VAL A 88 -38.63 -30.53 -1.63
CA VAL A 88 -37.88 -31.69 -1.10
C VAL A 88 -38.77 -32.95 -1.08
N LYS A 89 -40.03 -32.86 -0.66
CA LYS A 89 -40.99 -33.98 -0.73
C LYS A 89 -41.26 -34.45 -2.16
N HIS A 90 -41.47 -33.53 -3.10
CA HIS A 90 -41.62 -33.93 -4.51
C HIS A 90 -40.33 -34.54 -5.11
N LYS A 91 -39.16 -34.23 -4.53
CA LYS A 91 -37.88 -34.81 -4.95
C LYS A 91 -37.61 -36.20 -4.35
N THR A 92 -38.21 -36.58 -3.22
CA THR A 92 -38.17 -37.96 -2.72
C THR A 92 -39.10 -38.88 -3.51
N ASP A 93 -40.24 -38.36 -3.96
CA ASP A 93 -41.35 -39.15 -4.52
C ASP A 93 -41.30 -39.25 -6.07
N GLY A 94 -40.14 -38.96 -6.66
CA GLY A 94 -39.77 -39.38 -8.02
C GLY A 94 -40.58 -38.84 -9.20
N SER A 95 -41.40 -37.80 -9.02
CA SER A 95 -42.29 -37.27 -10.07
C SER A 95 -42.20 -35.74 -10.24
N LEU A 96 -42.35 -35.27 -11.48
CA LEU A 96 -42.20 -33.86 -11.84
C LEU A 96 -43.40 -33.01 -11.36
N PRO A 97 -43.18 -31.88 -10.66
CA PRO A 97 -44.26 -31.02 -10.20
C PRO A 97 -44.88 -30.19 -11.34
N PRO A 98 -46.20 -29.91 -11.31
CA PRO A 98 -46.86 -29.08 -12.31
C PRO A 98 -46.51 -27.58 -12.12
N ASN A 99 -46.42 -26.85 -13.24
CA ASN A 99 -46.14 -25.41 -13.28
C ASN A 99 -47.19 -24.59 -12.49
N THR A 100 -46.85 -24.19 -11.27
CA THR A 100 -47.67 -23.33 -10.41
C THR A 100 -47.23 -21.87 -10.56
N THR A 101 -48.04 -21.08 -11.27
CA THR A 101 -47.79 -19.65 -11.48
C THR A 101 -48.14 -18.85 -10.22
N PHE A 102 -47.15 -18.21 -9.60
CA PHE A 102 -47.37 -17.25 -8.51
C PHE A 102 -48.09 -16.01 -9.05
N LYS A 103 -49.39 -15.90 -8.77
CA LYS A 103 -50.18 -14.68 -8.99
C LYS A 103 -49.79 -13.62 -7.95
N SER A 104 -49.13 -12.56 -8.37
CA SER A 104 -48.95 -11.35 -7.55
C SER A 104 -50.23 -10.52 -7.53
N SER A 105 -51.02 -10.63 -6.48
CA SER A 105 -52.16 -9.74 -6.23
C SER A 105 -51.69 -8.42 -5.60
N VAL A 106 -51.27 -7.47 -6.43
CA VAL A 106 -51.09 -6.06 -6.04
C VAL A 106 -52.25 -5.25 -6.58
N THR A 107 -53.16 -4.81 -5.72
CA THR A 107 -54.22 -3.86 -6.05
C THR A 107 -53.66 -2.44 -6.02
N GLU A 108 -52.95 -2.04 -7.07
CA GLU A 108 -52.57 -0.64 -7.28
C GLU A 108 -53.61 0.13 -8.10
N THR A 109 -53.84 1.37 -7.70
CA THR A 109 -54.81 2.27 -8.34
C THR A 109 -54.28 2.79 -9.67
N LYS A 110 -55.15 2.86 -10.69
CA LYS A 110 -54.78 3.26 -12.05
C LYS A 110 -54.30 4.72 -12.11
N ASN A 111 -53.14 4.94 -12.74
CA ASN A 111 -52.99 5.76 -13.96
C ASN A 111 -51.59 5.53 -14.56
N ARG A 112 -51.47 4.96 -15.77
CA ARG A 112 -51.34 5.65 -17.07
C ARG A 112 -50.13 6.63 -17.11
N SER A 113 -49.15 6.52 -18.01
CA SER A 113 -49.10 5.78 -19.30
C SER A 113 -47.67 5.45 -19.75
N GLN A 114 -47.54 4.42 -20.61
CA GLN A 114 -46.48 4.24 -21.64
C GLN A 114 -44.98 4.26 -21.23
N VAL A 115 -44.34 3.10 -21.36
CA VAL A 115 -43.23 2.85 -22.31
C VAL A 115 -43.21 1.34 -22.61
N LYS A 116 -42.70 0.92 -23.77
CA LYS A 116 -42.73 -0.49 -24.23
C LYS A 116 -41.63 -1.32 -23.57
N GLU A 117 -41.93 -2.58 -23.26
CA GLU A 117 -40.90 -3.59 -22.98
C GLU A 117 -40.11 -3.97 -24.24
N SER A 118 -38.84 -4.33 -24.04
CA SER A 118 -38.12 -5.24 -24.94
C SER A 118 -37.19 -6.13 -24.09
N LYS A 119 -37.69 -7.31 -23.69
CA LYS A 119 -36.89 -8.33 -22.99
C LYS A 119 -35.95 -9.02 -23.97
N SER A 120 -34.74 -9.40 -23.51
CA SER A 120 -33.80 -10.21 -24.27
C SER A 120 -33.35 -11.46 -23.49
N LYS A 121 -33.90 -12.60 -23.86
CA LYS A 121 -33.33 -13.95 -23.77
C LYS A 121 -33.72 -14.63 -25.10
N ALA A 122 -32.81 -15.24 -25.87
CA ALA A 122 -32.15 -16.51 -25.59
C ALA A 122 -33.21 -17.63 -25.44
N GLN A 123 -33.24 -18.68 -26.28
CA GLN A 123 -32.11 -19.31 -26.98
C GLN A 123 -32.48 -20.06 -28.28
N ASP A 124 -31.44 -20.55 -28.95
CA ASP A 124 -31.31 -21.72 -29.86
C ASP A 124 -31.99 -21.79 -31.24
N GLU A 125 -31.10 -21.81 -32.25
CA GLU A 125 -31.00 -22.69 -33.42
C GLU A 125 -32.24 -23.13 -34.22
N GLY A 126 -32.34 -22.57 -35.44
CA GLY A 126 -33.11 -23.12 -36.57
C GLY A 126 -32.59 -22.54 -37.88
N LYS A 127 -32.39 -23.39 -38.92
CA LYS A 127 -31.88 -22.95 -40.23
C LYS A 127 -33.00 -22.34 -41.08
N GLU A 128 -32.80 -21.14 -41.60
CA GLU A 128 -33.42 -20.70 -42.85
C GLU A 128 -32.54 -19.64 -43.54
N LYS A 129 -32.81 -19.35 -44.82
CA LYS A 129 -31.98 -18.49 -45.69
C LYS A 129 -32.68 -17.16 -46.04
N GLU A 130 -31.87 -16.26 -46.59
CA GLU A 130 -32.24 -15.06 -47.38
C GLU A 130 -32.77 -13.84 -46.61
N PRO A 131 -32.69 -12.62 -47.19
CA PRO A 131 -31.88 -12.20 -48.34
C PRO A 131 -30.73 -11.25 -47.92
N ALA A 132 -29.86 -10.90 -48.88
CA ALA A 132 -28.83 -9.88 -48.67
C ALA A 132 -29.44 -8.48 -48.43
N LYS A 133 -28.74 -7.63 -47.67
CA LYS A 133 -29.02 -6.19 -47.56
C LYS A 133 -27.87 -5.42 -48.19
N ASP A 134 -28.19 -4.35 -48.92
CA ASP A 134 -27.24 -3.69 -49.82
C ASP A 134 -26.00 -3.13 -49.12
N PHE A 135 -24.85 -3.38 -49.75
CA PHE A 135 -23.55 -2.89 -49.30
C PHE A 135 -23.42 -1.38 -49.59
N LYS A 136 -23.63 -0.54 -48.58
CA LYS A 136 -23.33 0.89 -48.65
C LYS A 136 -21.84 1.14 -48.43
N ALA A 137 -21.11 1.31 -49.53
CA ALA A 137 -19.64 1.42 -49.56
C ALA A 137 -19.07 2.58 -48.71
N GLU A 138 -19.86 3.63 -48.43
CA GLU A 138 -19.43 4.83 -47.70
C GLU A 138 -19.04 4.57 -46.23
N ASN A 139 -19.50 3.47 -45.63
CA ASN A 139 -19.15 3.08 -44.26
C ASN A 139 -18.02 2.02 -44.18
N ALA A 140 -17.34 1.74 -45.29
CA ALA A 140 -16.19 0.84 -45.32
C ALA A 140 -14.94 1.52 -44.72
N ASN A 141 -14.90 1.65 -43.39
CA ASN A 141 -13.68 2.00 -42.67
C ASN A 141 -12.57 0.99 -43.02
N ILE A 142 -11.62 1.41 -43.85
CA ILE A 142 -10.40 0.67 -44.13
C ILE A 142 -9.58 0.69 -42.84
N SER A 143 -9.64 -0.39 -42.06
CA SER A 143 -8.94 -0.52 -40.78
C SER A 143 -7.43 -0.40 -40.96
N THR A 144 -6.89 0.81 -40.73
CA THR A 144 -5.45 1.04 -40.65
C THR A 144 -4.84 0.15 -39.56
N PRO A 145 -3.79 -0.63 -39.85
CA PRO A 145 -3.14 -1.48 -38.84
C PRO A 145 -2.58 -0.63 -37.69
N PHE A 146 -2.46 -1.21 -36.50
CA PHE A 146 -1.94 -0.50 -35.32
C PHE A 146 -0.41 -0.35 -35.38
N GLY A 147 0.06 0.62 -36.16
CA GLY A 147 1.48 0.97 -36.29
C GLY A 147 1.81 1.58 -37.66
N ASP A 148 2.83 2.44 -37.68
CA ASP A 148 3.34 3.11 -38.89
C ASP A 148 4.18 2.15 -39.76
N ILE A 149 3.54 1.09 -40.24
CA ILE A 149 4.12 0.06 -41.10
C ILE A 149 4.32 0.65 -42.50
N PRO A 150 5.52 0.56 -43.11
CA PRO A 150 5.74 1.04 -44.48
C PRO A 150 4.78 0.38 -45.48
N GLU A 151 4.21 1.18 -46.38
CA GLU A 151 3.19 0.75 -47.36
C GLU A 151 3.60 -0.51 -48.14
N ARG A 152 4.85 -0.57 -48.59
CA ARG A 152 5.45 -1.74 -49.29
C ARG A 152 5.47 -3.04 -48.49
N ILE A 153 5.45 -2.95 -47.16
CA ILE A 153 5.35 -4.11 -46.26
C ILE A 153 3.88 -4.44 -46.02
N GLN A 154 3.01 -3.43 -45.93
CA GLN A 154 1.56 -3.59 -45.84
C GLN A 154 0.98 -4.28 -47.11
N GLU A 155 1.46 -3.91 -48.30
CA GLU A 155 1.16 -4.56 -49.58
C GLU A 155 1.52 -6.05 -49.58
N ARG A 156 2.72 -6.41 -49.07
CA ARG A 156 3.17 -7.81 -48.96
C ARG A 156 2.42 -8.61 -47.90
N LEU A 157 1.99 -7.97 -46.81
CA LEU A 157 1.19 -8.61 -45.76
C LEU A 157 -0.27 -8.84 -46.18
N GLY A 158 -0.85 -7.94 -46.99
CA GLY A 158 -2.22 -8.05 -47.48
C GLY A 158 -3.22 -8.30 -46.33
N PRO A 159 -3.97 -9.43 -46.34
CA PRO A 159 -4.94 -9.74 -45.28
C PRO A 159 -4.31 -10.01 -43.90
N ALA A 160 -3.02 -10.35 -43.81
CA ALA A 160 -2.34 -10.58 -42.53
C ALA A 160 -2.25 -9.32 -41.65
N THR A 161 -2.43 -8.13 -42.25
CA THR A 161 -2.60 -6.86 -41.51
C THR A 161 -3.72 -6.90 -40.47
N LYS A 162 -4.73 -7.77 -40.65
CA LYS A 162 -5.83 -7.98 -39.69
C LYS A 162 -5.35 -8.45 -38.31
N TYR A 163 -4.23 -9.20 -38.24
CA TYR A 163 -3.63 -9.66 -36.98
C TYR A 163 -2.91 -8.54 -36.18
N LEU A 164 -2.90 -7.32 -36.70
CA LEU A 164 -2.29 -6.13 -36.09
C LEU A 164 -3.33 -5.04 -35.76
N VAL A 165 -4.63 -5.32 -35.85
CA VAL A 165 -5.70 -4.31 -35.61
C VAL A 165 -6.05 -4.19 -34.12
N HIS A 166 -5.95 -5.27 -33.34
CA HIS A 166 -6.31 -5.26 -31.91
C HIS A 166 -5.10 -4.94 -31.03
N LYS A 167 -5.25 -3.91 -30.18
CA LYS A 167 -4.19 -3.41 -29.30
C LYS A 167 -3.63 -4.46 -28.32
N ASP A 168 -4.49 -5.32 -27.81
CA ASP A 168 -4.16 -6.27 -26.74
C ASP A 168 -3.80 -7.68 -27.25
N HIS A 169 -4.02 -7.94 -28.55
CA HIS A 169 -3.87 -9.26 -29.19
C HIS A 169 -3.14 -9.12 -30.54
N GLN A 170 -1.84 -8.80 -30.49
CA GLN A 170 -0.99 -8.70 -31.67
C GLN A 170 -0.13 -9.96 -31.83
N TYR A 171 -0.14 -10.57 -33.02
CA TYR A 171 0.55 -11.84 -33.29
C TYR A 171 1.70 -11.64 -34.30
N TRP A 172 2.73 -10.88 -33.89
CA TRP A 172 3.83 -10.48 -34.76
C TRP A 172 4.66 -11.64 -35.33
N GLU A 173 4.72 -12.77 -34.63
CA GLU A 173 5.33 -14.03 -35.11
C GLU A 173 4.63 -14.54 -36.39
N LEU A 174 3.30 -14.75 -36.34
CA LEU A 174 2.51 -15.19 -37.49
C LEU A 174 2.58 -14.20 -38.66
N VAL A 175 2.59 -12.90 -38.36
CA VAL A 175 2.74 -11.81 -39.34
C VAL A 175 4.08 -11.90 -40.08
N LEU A 176 5.18 -12.23 -39.38
CA LEU A 176 6.51 -12.31 -39.98
C LEU A 176 6.76 -13.63 -40.72
N ILE A 177 6.19 -14.75 -40.26
CA ILE A 177 6.15 -16.01 -41.01
C ILE A 177 5.38 -15.79 -42.33
N HIS A 178 4.24 -15.09 -42.29
CA HIS A 178 3.49 -14.73 -43.50
C HIS A 178 4.26 -13.73 -44.40
N LEU A 179 5.11 -12.87 -43.83
CA LEU A 179 6.00 -12.00 -44.61
C LEU A 179 7.12 -12.80 -45.30
N GLN A 180 7.68 -13.82 -44.64
CA GLN A 180 8.69 -14.71 -45.23
C GLN A 180 8.13 -15.43 -46.47
N ASN A 181 6.95 -16.02 -46.35
CA ASN A 181 6.26 -16.68 -47.46
C ASN A 181 5.96 -15.73 -48.64
N ASN A 182 5.77 -14.43 -48.38
CA ASN A 182 5.48 -13.40 -49.38
C ASN A 182 6.75 -12.61 -49.83
N GLY A 183 7.91 -13.28 -49.86
CA GLY A 183 9.15 -12.75 -50.42
C GLY A 183 10.04 -11.97 -49.44
N GLY A 184 9.69 -11.95 -48.15
CA GLY A 184 10.51 -11.41 -47.07
C GLY A 184 10.89 -9.94 -47.25
N PHE A 185 12.13 -9.59 -46.91
CA PHE A 185 12.65 -8.24 -47.04
C PHE A 185 13.29 -7.91 -48.40
N ASN A 186 13.23 -8.81 -49.39
CA ASN A 186 13.87 -8.61 -50.70
C ASN A 186 13.44 -7.29 -51.37
N GLY A 187 14.40 -6.43 -51.72
CA GLY A 187 14.15 -5.14 -52.36
C GLY A 187 13.59 -4.02 -51.46
N LEU A 188 13.49 -4.23 -50.14
CA LEU A 188 13.17 -3.16 -49.18
C LEU A 188 14.42 -2.33 -48.84
N LYS A 189 14.20 -1.09 -48.36
CA LYS A 189 15.28 -0.25 -47.84
C LYS A 189 15.52 -0.57 -46.36
N THR A 190 16.77 -0.51 -45.91
CA THR A 190 17.15 -0.72 -44.49
C THR A 190 16.41 0.22 -43.51
N LYS A 191 15.99 1.40 -43.97
CA LYS A 191 15.13 2.35 -43.21
C LYS A 191 13.69 1.82 -42.99
N GLU A 192 13.15 1.05 -43.93
CA GLU A 192 11.80 0.47 -43.87
C GLU A 192 11.78 -0.70 -42.87
N VAL A 193 12.80 -1.57 -42.91
CA VAL A 193 13.02 -2.63 -41.90
C VAL A 193 13.20 -2.03 -40.50
N ALA A 194 13.97 -0.94 -40.38
CA ALA A 194 14.13 -0.22 -39.11
C ALA A 194 12.87 0.54 -38.64
N LYS A 195 11.90 0.84 -39.52
CA LYS A 195 10.54 1.26 -39.11
C LYS A 195 9.76 0.07 -38.56
N LEU A 196 9.77 -1.08 -39.25
CA LEU A 196 9.06 -2.29 -38.82
C LEU A 196 9.48 -2.74 -37.41
N ILE A 197 10.79 -2.76 -37.13
CA ILE A 197 11.32 -3.08 -35.79
C ILE A 197 10.82 -2.08 -34.72
N ARG A 198 10.59 -0.81 -35.08
CA ARG A 198 10.01 0.19 -34.17
C ARG A 198 8.51 0.03 -33.97
N SER A 199 7.76 -0.64 -34.86
CA SER A 199 6.35 -1.00 -34.61
C SER A 199 6.17 -2.22 -33.70
N ILE A 200 7.12 -3.18 -33.67
CA ILE A 200 6.98 -4.42 -32.87
C ILE A 200 6.89 -4.12 -31.35
N PRO A 201 5.97 -4.72 -30.58
CA PRO A 201 5.88 -4.61 -29.13
C PRO A 201 7.14 -5.10 -28.39
N SER A 202 7.62 -4.32 -27.43
CA SER A 202 8.88 -4.58 -26.70
C SER A 202 8.86 -5.83 -25.81
N ASN A 203 7.68 -6.40 -25.52
CA ASN A 203 7.52 -7.68 -24.84
C ASN A 203 7.73 -8.89 -25.77
N GLN A 204 7.38 -8.78 -27.05
CA GLN A 204 7.48 -9.87 -28.03
C GLN A 204 8.82 -9.90 -28.78
N ILE A 205 9.60 -8.82 -28.71
CA ILE A 205 10.80 -8.61 -29.53
C ILE A 205 11.84 -9.76 -29.44
N LEU A 206 11.97 -10.44 -28.29
CA LEU A 206 12.92 -11.57 -28.12
C LEU A 206 12.55 -12.81 -28.94
N LEU A 207 11.26 -13.16 -28.98
CA LEU A 207 10.75 -14.29 -29.76
C LEU A 207 10.79 -14.00 -31.26
N VAL A 208 10.59 -12.73 -31.60
CA VAL A 208 10.45 -12.25 -32.97
C VAL A 208 11.80 -11.99 -33.64
N PHE A 209 12.83 -11.54 -32.91
CA PHE A 209 14.09 -11.11 -33.53
C PHE A 209 14.83 -12.21 -34.31
N PRO A 210 14.90 -13.49 -33.89
CA PRO A 210 15.52 -14.54 -34.69
C PRO A 210 14.90 -14.70 -36.09
N ILE A 211 13.57 -14.56 -36.20
CA ILE A 211 12.83 -14.58 -37.48
C ILE A 211 13.16 -13.34 -38.32
N VAL A 212 13.40 -12.20 -37.66
CA VAL A 212 13.86 -10.97 -38.34
C VAL A 212 15.32 -11.10 -38.82
N GLU A 213 16.18 -11.84 -38.12
CA GLU A 213 17.55 -12.10 -38.57
C GLU A 213 17.62 -13.04 -39.76
N THR A 214 16.88 -14.16 -39.77
CA THR A 214 16.80 -15.02 -40.96
C THR A 214 16.25 -14.26 -42.16
N LEU A 215 15.21 -13.44 -41.98
CA LEU A 215 14.67 -12.56 -43.03
C LEU A 215 15.66 -11.49 -43.55
N ILE A 216 16.67 -11.10 -42.77
CA ILE A 216 17.75 -10.19 -43.18
C ILE A 216 18.81 -10.94 -44.00
N GLU A 217 19.12 -12.17 -43.59
CA GLU A 217 20.10 -13.05 -44.23
C GLU A 217 19.57 -13.62 -45.55
N ASP A 218 18.32 -14.10 -45.59
CA ASP A 218 17.55 -14.50 -46.79
C ASP A 218 17.53 -13.39 -47.85
N ALA A 219 17.51 -12.12 -47.42
CA ALA A 219 17.48 -10.94 -48.29
C ALA A 219 18.89 -10.38 -48.61
N SER A 220 19.97 -11.07 -48.22
CA SER A 220 21.37 -10.64 -48.40
C SER A 220 21.68 -9.22 -47.90
N MET A 221 20.98 -8.74 -46.87
CA MET A 221 21.15 -7.39 -46.34
C MET A 221 22.19 -7.35 -45.23
N LEU A 222 23.15 -6.42 -45.31
CA LEU A 222 24.09 -6.16 -44.21
C LEU A 222 23.35 -5.66 -42.97
N LYS A 223 23.66 -6.24 -41.79
CA LYS A 223 23.14 -5.87 -40.46
C LYS A 223 23.54 -4.44 -40.09
N THR A 224 22.79 -3.48 -40.64
CA THR A 224 23.14 -2.06 -40.68
C THR A 224 22.94 -1.41 -39.30
N LYS A 225 23.81 -0.46 -38.92
CA LYS A 225 23.74 0.27 -37.62
C LYS A 225 22.33 0.76 -37.25
N GLY A 226 21.55 1.24 -38.22
CA GLY A 226 20.17 1.71 -38.02
C GLY A 226 19.11 0.64 -37.71
N ILE A 227 19.41 -0.64 -38.00
CA ILE A 227 18.59 -1.81 -37.65
C ILE A 227 18.94 -2.26 -36.22
N MET A 228 20.24 -2.44 -35.93
CA MET A 228 20.73 -2.87 -34.62
C MET A 228 20.39 -1.86 -33.51
N THR A 229 20.48 -0.56 -33.78
CA THR A 229 20.03 0.49 -32.83
C THR A 229 18.51 0.50 -32.62
N ALA A 230 17.71 0.18 -33.63
CA ALA A 230 16.24 0.06 -33.48
C ALA A 230 15.87 -1.16 -32.61
N TYR A 231 16.59 -2.27 -32.76
CA TYR A 231 16.42 -3.46 -31.92
C TYR A 231 16.84 -3.20 -30.47
N LEU A 232 18.03 -2.63 -30.25
CA LEU A 232 18.53 -2.28 -28.91
C LEU A 232 17.59 -1.28 -28.21
N GLN A 233 17.02 -0.30 -28.94
CA GLN A 233 15.99 0.60 -28.42
C GLN A 233 14.75 -0.15 -27.91
N LYS A 234 14.33 -1.23 -28.57
CA LYS A 234 13.20 -2.06 -28.13
C LYS A 234 13.55 -2.90 -26.91
N LEU A 235 14.70 -3.58 -26.90
CA LEU A 235 15.19 -4.35 -25.75
C LEU A 235 15.24 -3.50 -24.47
N VAL A 236 15.80 -2.30 -24.55
CA VAL A 236 15.97 -1.39 -23.41
C VAL A 236 14.66 -0.75 -22.95
N SER A 237 13.66 -0.59 -23.83
CA SER A 237 12.39 0.09 -23.49
C SER A 237 11.51 -0.61 -22.44
N VAL A 238 11.80 -1.88 -22.10
CA VAL A 238 11.07 -2.66 -21.09
C VAL A 238 11.35 -2.10 -19.67
N PRO A 239 10.37 -2.07 -18.73
CA PRO A 239 10.58 -1.52 -17.39
C PRO A 239 11.54 -2.34 -16.50
N VAL A 240 11.65 -3.64 -16.73
CA VAL A 240 12.58 -4.56 -16.07
C VAL A 240 13.37 -5.28 -17.17
N ILE A 241 14.65 -5.55 -16.92
CA ILE A 241 15.56 -6.21 -17.86
C ILE A 241 16.17 -7.40 -17.12
N ASP A 242 15.99 -8.59 -17.69
CA ASP A 242 16.51 -9.85 -17.15
C ASP A 242 17.97 -10.06 -17.56
N SER A 243 18.73 -10.90 -16.85
CA SER A 243 20.16 -11.14 -17.12
C SER A 243 20.44 -11.61 -18.56
N GLU A 244 19.57 -12.47 -19.10
CA GLU A 244 19.63 -12.95 -20.49
C GLU A 244 19.43 -11.80 -21.49
N ARG A 245 18.46 -10.90 -21.22
CA ARG A 245 18.23 -9.70 -22.04
C ARG A 245 19.45 -8.78 -22.01
N LEU A 246 20.12 -8.67 -20.86
CA LEU A 246 21.33 -7.86 -20.74
C LEU A 246 22.45 -8.43 -21.61
N GLN A 247 22.68 -9.75 -21.59
CA GLN A 247 23.69 -10.40 -22.46
C GLN A 247 23.42 -10.15 -23.96
N ILE A 248 22.15 -10.17 -24.38
CA ILE A 248 21.75 -9.84 -25.75
C ILE A 248 21.97 -8.35 -26.06
N ILE A 249 21.72 -7.44 -25.11
CA ILE A 249 22.02 -6.00 -25.28
C ILE A 249 23.54 -5.78 -25.43
N GLU A 250 24.36 -6.49 -24.65
CA GLU A 250 25.82 -6.39 -24.70
C GLU A 250 26.38 -6.93 -26.03
N SER A 251 25.94 -8.11 -26.50
CA SER A 251 26.42 -8.67 -27.77
C SER A 251 26.00 -7.83 -28.98
N VAL A 252 24.80 -7.25 -28.97
CA VAL A 252 24.34 -6.28 -29.99
C VAL A 252 25.16 -4.99 -29.96
N ALA A 253 25.59 -4.53 -28.77
CA ALA A 253 26.43 -3.35 -28.62
C ALA A 253 27.87 -3.58 -29.07
N ASP A 254 28.47 -4.74 -28.80
CA ASP A 254 29.80 -5.09 -29.29
C ASP A 254 29.80 -5.37 -30.81
N GLY A 255 28.72 -5.93 -31.36
CA GLY A 255 28.48 -5.96 -32.82
C GLY A 255 28.35 -4.57 -33.45
N LEU A 256 27.81 -3.58 -32.72
CA LEU A 256 27.81 -2.18 -33.14
C LEU A 256 29.19 -1.51 -33.02
N ARG A 257 30.03 -1.93 -32.08
CA ARG A 257 31.43 -1.47 -31.96
C ARG A 257 32.26 -1.97 -33.15
N THR A 258 32.25 -3.27 -33.45
CA THR A 258 33.04 -3.86 -34.56
C THR A 258 32.60 -3.37 -35.94
N THR A 259 31.32 -3.08 -36.15
CA THR A 259 30.79 -2.50 -37.41
C THR A 259 30.93 -0.97 -37.50
N SER A 260 31.68 -0.33 -36.60
CA SER A 260 31.90 1.12 -36.60
C SER A 260 33.33 1.52 -36.98
N GLU A 261 33.45 2.44 -37.93
CA GLU A 261 34.73 3.03 -38.34
C GLU A 261 35.41 3.69 -37.12
N GLY A 262 36.56 3.12 -36.72
CA GLY A 262 37.29 3.55 -35.52
C GLY A 262 36.62 3.22 -34.18
N GLY A 263 35.68 2.27 -34.12
CA GLY A 263 35.08 1.78 -32.86
C GLY A 263 34.11 2.75 -32.17
N LYS A 264 33.76 3.87 -32.82
CA LYS A 264 32.94 4.94 -32.22
C LYS A 264 31.45 4.58 -32.23
N LEU A 265 30.91 4.33 -31.03
CA LEU A 265 29.47 4.27 -30.79
C LEU A 265 28.83 5.69 -30.81
N ASN A 266 27.58 5.75 -31.26
CA ASN A 266 26.76 6.97 -31.19
C ASN A 266 26.34 7.27 -29.75
N THR A 267 26.06 8.56 -29.46
CA THR A 267 25.44 9.03 -28.21
C THR A 267 24.26 8.15 -27.79
N ASP A 268 23.28 7.94 -28.68
CA ASP A 268 22.08 7.13 -28.46
C ASP A 268 22.41 5.72 -27.93
N THR A 269 23.48 5.09 -28.41
CA THR A 269 23.89 3.75 -27.98
C THR A 269 24.42 3.77 -26.55
N PHE A 270 25.21 4.80 -26.18
CA PHE A 270 25.61 5.00 -24.79
C PHE A 270 24.40 5.28 -23.88
N GLU A 271 23.43 6.10 -24.31
CA GLU A 271 22.22 6.34 -23.50
C GLU A 271 21.47 5.04 -23.19
N MET A 272 21.32 4.18 -24.19
CA MET A 272 20.57 2.93 -24.06
C MET A 272 21.33 1.89 -23.24
N LEU A 273 22.66 1.83 -23.34
CA LEU A 273 23.50 1.01 -22.46
C LEU A 273 23.42 1.49 -21.00
N ILE A 274 23.51 2.81 -20.76
CA ILE A 274 23.38 3.39 -19.42
C ILE A 274 21.99 3.10 -18.82
N GLU A 275 20.91 3.21 -19.62
CA GLU A 275 19.56 2.83 -19.18
C GLU A 275 19.45 1.32 -18.89
N ALA A 276 20.11 0.46 -19.67
CA ALA A 276 20.15 -0.98 -19.43
C ALA A 276 20.87 -1.33 -18.11
N TYR A 277 22.03 -0.75 -17.87
CA TYR A 277 22.82 -0.97 -16.65
C TYR A 277 22.13 -0.38 -15.40
N GLY A 278 21.51 0.81 -15.53
CA GLY A 278 20.74 1.42 -14.45
C GLY A 278 19.53 0.58 -14.03
N LYS A 279 18.83 -0.04 -14.99
CA LYS A 279 17.72 -0.98 -14.73
C LYS A 279 18.22 -2.26 -14.06
N THR A 280 19.27 -2.88 -14.59
CA THR A 280 19.85 -4.14 -14.11
C THR A 280 20.73 -4.01 -12.86
N ASN A 281 20.90 -2.79 -12.32
CA ASN A 281 21.74 -2.51 -11.14
C ASN A 281 23.25 -2.73 -11.34
N ASN A 282 23.75 -2.73 -12.59
CA ASN A 282 25.17 -2.88 -12.87
C ASN A 282 25.88 -1.51 -12.82
N ILE A 283 26.11 -1.01 -11.60
CA ILE A 283 26.62 0.34 -11.34
C ILE A 283 28.03 0.53 -11.92
N GLU A 284 28.91 -0.47 -11.80
CA GLU A 284 30.28 -0.42 -12.31
C GLU A 284 30.32 -0.24 -13.84
N LYS A 285 29.52 -1.01 -14.60
CA LYS A 285 29.42 -0.83 -16.05
C LYS A 285 28.77 0.51 -16.43
N LEU A 286 27.80 1.00 -15.65
CA LEU A 286 27.19 2.32 -15.86
C LEU A 286 28.19 3.46 -15.68
N GLU A 287 28.98 3.45 -14.61
CA GLU A 287 30.01 4.47 -14.38
C GLU A 287 31.17 4.36 -15.38
N GLY A 288 31.55 3.14 -15.77
CA GLY A 288 32.50 2.88 -16.86
C GLY A 288 32.06 3.52 -18.19
N MET A 289 30.79 3.34 -18.58
CA MET A 289 30.22 3.94 -19.79
C MET A 289 30.15 5.47 -19.71
N MET A 290 29.82 6.04 -18.53
CA MET A 290 29.87 7.50 -18.31
C MET A 290 31.29 8.07 -18.49
N VAL A 291 32.31 7.33 -18.02
CA VAL A 291 33.72 7.71 -18.20
C VAL A 291 34.18 7.55 -19.65
N GLU A 292 33.76 6.49 -20.36
CA GLU A 292 34.02 6.30 -21.79
C GLU A 292 33.41 7.44 -22.63
N MET A 293 32.12 7.73 -22.40
CA MET A 293 31.39 8.81 -23.07
C MET A 293 32.08 10.17 -22.87
N LYS A 294 32.53 10.48 -21.64
CA LYS A 294 33.28 11.71 -21.33
C LYS A 294 34.67 11.75 -22.00
N LYS A 295 35.39 10.62 -22.06
CA LYS A 295 36.69 10.51 -22.77
C LYS A 295 36.55 10.73 -24.28
N LEU A 296 35.43 10.32 -24.86
CA LEU A 296 35.10 10.52 -26.28
C LEU A 296 34.61 11.95 -26.61
N GLY A 297 34.48 12.83 -25.61
CA GLY A 297 33.96 14.19 -25.79
C GLY A 297 32.46 14.25 -26.08
N LEU A 298 31.71 13.18 -25.79
CA LEU A 298 30.27 13.12 -25.98
C LEU A 298 29.56 13.70 -24.74
N ASN A 299 28.75 14.74 -24.94
CA ASN A 299 27.95 15.34 -23.86
C ASN A 299 26.78 14.41 -23.47
N PRO A 300 26.63 14.05 -22.18
CA PRO A 300 25.45 13.31 -21.71
C PRO A 300 24.16 14.10 -21.91
N SER A 301 23.07 13.42 -22.27
CA SER A 301 21.76 14.04 -22.47
C SER A 301 20.90 14.02 -21.20
N SER A 302 19.75 14.70 -21.25
CA SER A 302 18.70 14.64 -20.23
C SER A 302 18.33 13.21 -19.86
N ARG A 303 18.28 12.28 -20.83
CA ARG A 303 17.94 10.87 -20.57
C ARG A 303 19.01 10.18 -19.72
N VAL A 304 20.28 10.47 -19.99
CA VAL A 304 21.42 9.97 -19.21
C VAL A 304 21.33 10.50 -17.78
N TYR A 305 21.22 11.81 -17.59
CA TYR A 305 21.13 12.39 -16.25
C TYR A 305 19.89 11.92 -15.47
N THR A 306 18.70 11.83 -16.09
CA THR A 306 17.51 11.20 -15.49
C THR A 306 17.76 9.75 -15.08
N CYS A 307 18.46 8.97 -15.91
CA CYS A 307 18.79 7.59 -15.58
C CYS A 307 19.71 7.51 -14.37
N VAL A 308 20.86 8.19 -14.41
CA VAL A 308 21.85 8.17 -13.32
C VAL A 308 21.21 8.69 -12.03
N LEU A 309 20.48 9.81 -12.06
CA LEU A 309 19.73 10.32 -10.89
C LEU A 309 18.81 9.24 -10.29
N SER A 310 18.01 8.57 -11.11
CA SER A 310 17.11 7.51 -10.62
C SER A 310 17.87 6.28 -10.08
N THR A 311 19.04 5.96 -10.63
CA THR A 311 19.95 4.94 -10.09
C THR A 311 20.56 5.39 -8.75
N SER A 312 21.03 6.63 -8.64
CA SER A 312 21.56 7.20 -7.39
C SER A 312 20.51 7.14 -6.27
N VAL A 313 19.25 7.49 -6.56
CA VAL A 313 18.16 7.51 -5.57
C VAL A 313 17.66 6.11 -5.19
N TYR A 314 17.36 5.26 -6.17
CA TYR A 314 16.64 4.00 -5.92
C TYR A 314 17.55 2.77 -5.79
N LYS A 315 18.79 2.82 -6.30
CA LYS A 315 19.70 1.67 -6.39
C LYS A 315 20.90 1.82 -5.44
N THR A 316 21.80 2.78 -5.68
CA THR A 316 22.97 3.01 -4.81
C THR A 316 22.58 3.64 -3.48
N LYS A 317 21.51 4.46 -3.50
CA LYS A 317 21.05 5.33 -2.41
C LYS A 317 22.06 6.43 -2.05
N ASP A 318 22.94 6.78 -3.00
CA ASP A 318 23.84 7.94 -2.85
C ASP A 318 23.05 9.24 -3.01
N HIS A 319 22.73 9.83 -1.86
CA HIS A 319 22.09 11.14 -1.78
C HIS A 319 22.96 12.25 -2.37
N THR A 320 24.27 12.20 -2.19
CA THR A 320 25.19 13.27 -2.58
C THR A 320 25.37 13.32 -4.11
N GLN A 321 25.52 12.17 -4.75
CA GLN A 321 25.54 12.02 -6.21
C GLN A 321 24.19 12.47 -6.80
N ALA A 322 23.06 12.09 -6.18
CA ALA A 322 21.72 12.50 -6.63
C ALA A 322 21.53 14.03 -6.61
N VAL A 323 21.93 14.71 -5.52
CA VAL A 323 21.85 16.18 -5.41
C VAL A 323 22.74 16.85 -6.46
N GLN A 324 24.01 16.42 -6.60
CA GLN A 324 24.93 16.99 -7.59
C GLN A 324 24.42 16.88 -9.03
N ILE A 325 23.79 15.75 -9.40
CA ILE A 325 23.19 15.58 -10.73
C ILE A 325 21.98 16.49 -10.91
N PHE A 326 21.11 16.60 -9.91
CA PHE A 326 19.91 17.43 -9.98
C PHE A 326 20.23 18.93 -10.08
N ASP A 327 21.21 19.42 -9.30
CA ASP A 327 21.69 20.80 -9.37
C ASP A 327 22.41 21.09 -10.70
N LEU A 328 23.14 20.12 -11.25
CA LEU A 328 23.72 20.22 -12.59
C LEU A 328 22.64 20.30 -13.68
N MET A 329 21.54 19.52 -13.58
CA MET A 329 20.41 19.61 -14.50
C MET A 329 19.69 20.96 -14.41
N LYS A 330 19.57 21.55 -13.21
CA LYS A 330 19.10 22.93 -13.03
C LYS A 330 20.02 23.93 -13.73
N PHE A 331 21.33 23.84 -13.51
CA PHE A 331 22.33 24.76 -14.06
C PHE A 331 22.39 24.74 -15.59
N LEU A 332 22.27 23.57 -16.23
CA LEU A 332 22.31 23.43 -17.69
C LEU A 332 21.07 24.02 -18.40
N ALA A 333 19.93 24.14 -17.69
CA ALA A 333 18.68 24.73 -18.17
C ALA A 333 18.14 24.14 -19.50
N GLY A 334 17.20 24.84 -20.14
CA GLY A 334 16.66 24.49 -21.45
C GLY A 334 16.11 23.06 -21.54
N SER A 335 16.58 22.30 -22.53
CA SER A 335 16.17 20.90 -22.75
C SER A 335 16.68 19.91 -21.69
N MET A 336 17.66 20.32 -20.87
CA MET A 336 18.24 19.55 -19.76
C MET A 336 17.57 19.81 -18.41
N ALA A 337 16.69 20.81 -18.32
CA ALA A 337 16.02 21.19 -17.08
C ALA A 337 15.23 20.02 -16.44
N PRO A 338 15.22 19.87 -15.10
CA PRO A 338 14.49 18.80 -14.43
C PRO A 338 12.98 18.93 -14.63
N LYS A 339 12.28 17.81 -14.86
CA LYS A 339 10.82 17.74 -15.03
C LYS A 339 10.20 17.04 -13.81
N SER A 340 8.89 16.77 -13.84
CA SER A 340 8.15 16.12 -12.73
C SER A 340 8.84 14.86 -12.19
N ARG A 341 9.40 14.02 -13.07
CA ARG A 341 10.11 12.79 -12.67
C ARG A 341 11.37 13.11 -11.86
N GLU A 342 12.21 14.01 -12.35
CA GLU A 342 13.50 14.31 -11.73
C GLU A 342 13.29 14.99 -10.37
N TYR A 343 12.33 15.92 -10.29
CA TYR A 343 11.88 16.52 -9.03
C TYR A 343 11.34 15.48 -8.05
N ARG A 344 10.48 14.55 -8.49
CA ARG A 344 9.97 13.46 -7.65
C ARG A 344 11.11 12.57 -7.14
N ASP A 345 12.03 12.20 -8.01
CA ASP A 345 13.11 11.27 -7.69
C ASP A 345 14.07 11.93 -6.66
N ILE A 346 14.40 13.22 -6.79
CA ILE A 346 15.19 13.94 -5.77
C ILE A 346 14.40 14.21 -4.47
N ILE A 347 13.09 14.50 -4.53
CA ILE A 347 12.21 14.61 -3.34
C ILE A 347 12.24 13.31 -2.53
N VAL A 348 12.15 12.16 -3.21
CA VAL A 348 12.30 10.84 -2.57
C VAL A 348 13.71 10.65 -1.99
N SER A 349 14.75 11.20 -2.62
CA SER A 349 16.12 11.21 -2.06
C SER A 349 16.19 11.91 -0.71
N TYR A 350 15.68 13.14 -0.62
CA TYR A 350 15.66 13.92 0.63
C TYR A 350 14.83 13.23 1.73
N ILE A 351 13.65 12.70 1.37
CA ILE A 351 12.79 11.94 2.31
C ILE A 351 13.46 10.65 2.80
N ASN A 352 14.22 9.95 1.94
CA ASN A 352 14.98 8.76 2.35
C ASN A 352 16.11 9.08 3.35
N ASN A 353 16.53 10.33 3.46
CA ASN A 353 17.59 10.82 4.35
C ASN A 353 17.06 11.68 5.51
N ASP A 354 15.74 11.64 5.78
CA ASP A 354 15.02 12.36 6.85
C ASP A 354 15.13 13.90 6.80
N ASP A 355 15.51 14.48 5.65
CA ASP A 355 15.50 15.92 5.39
C ASP A 355 14.18 16.30 4.71
N ILE A 356 13.12 16.38 5.52
CA ILE A 356 11.76 16.59 5.03
C ILE A 356 11.55 18.05 4.63
N GLU A 357 12.21 18.99 5.33
CA GLU A 357 12.23 20.42 5.04
C GLU A 357 12.56 20.67 3.57
N LYS A 358 13.73 20.22 3.08
CA LYS A 358 14.10 20.42 1.67
C LYS A 358 13.17 19.70 0.71
N SER A 359 12.55 18.59 1.11
CA SER A 359 11.56 17.90 0.27
C SER A 359 10.28 18.73 0.07
N LEU A 360 9.90 19.55 1.07
CA LEU A 360 8.79 20.50 0.98
C LEU A 360 9.20 21.73 0.18
N ASP A 361 10.41 22.25 0.37
CA ASP A 361 10.94 23.40 -0.38
C ASP A 361 11.01 23.09 -1.88
N LEU A 362 11.48 21.89 -2.25
CA LEU A 362 11.51 21.39 -3.63
C LEU A 362 10.11 21.21 -4.23
N TYR A 363 9.11 20.84 -3.43
CA TYR A 363 7.72 20.79 -3.87
C TYR A 363 7.16 22.20 -4.11
N GLN A 364 7.48 23.17 -3.26
CA GLN A 364 7.11 24.57 -3.50
C GLN A 364 7.80 25.09 -4.78
N GLU A 365 9.07 24.76 -5.00
CA GLU A 365 9.78 25.09 -6.24
C GLU A 365 9.13 24.45 -7.49
N MET A 366 8.57 23.22 -7.39
CA MET A 366 7.76 22.66 -8.49
C MET A 366 6.52 23.54 -8.76
N ARG A 367 5.81 23.97 -7.72
CA ARG A 367 4.61 24.80 -7.83
C ARG A 367 4.93 26.17 -8.45
N ASP A 368 5.96 26.84 -7.95
CA ASP A 368 6.36 28.18 -8.39
C ASP A 368 6.84 28.17 -9.85
N ASN A 369 7.61 27.15 -10.24
CA ASN A 369 8.03 26.94 -11.64
C ASN A 369 6.92 26.35 -12.54
N ASN A 370 5.68 26.22 -12.05
CA ASN A 370 4.54 25.66 -12.77
C ASN A 370 4.79 24.24 -13.34
N ILE A 371 5.66 23.47 -12.69
CA ILE A 371 5.96 22.08 -13.06
C ILE A 371 4.80 21.22 -12.58
N LYS A 372 4.21 20.45 -13.52
CA LYS A 372 3.10 19.54 -13.21
C LYS A 372 3.47 18.59 -12.07
N VAL A 373 2.70 18.63 -10.99
CA VAL A 373 2.77 17.65 -9.91
C VAL A 373 2.03 16.38 -10.31
N ASP A 374 2.67 15.21 -10.15
CA ASP A 374 2.04 13.91 -10.34
C ASP A 374 1.71 13.24 -8.99
N GLN A 375 0.64 12.43 -8.97
CA GLN A 375 0.14 11.74 -7.77
C GLN A 375 1.22 10.97 -6.96
N PRO A 376 2.22 10.28 -7.56
CA PRO A 376 3.28 9.62 -6.79
C PRO A 376 4.19 10.58 -6.01
N THR A 377 4.31 11.84 -6.45
CA THR A 377 5.07 12.89 -5.74
C THR A 377 4.35 13.31 -4.47
N LEU A 378 3.02 13.50 -4.52
CA LEU A 378 2.19 13.79 -3.35
C LEU A 378 2.19 12.64 -2.34
N VAL A 379 2.07 11.39 -2.82
CA VAL A 379 2.20 10.19 -1.98
C VAL A 379 3.59 10.09 -1.35
N ALA A 380 4.67 10.48 -2.05
CA ALA A 380 6.01 10.52 -1.47
C ALA A 380 6.12 11.58 -0.37
N LEU A 381 5.68 12.82 -0.61
CA LEU A 381 5.71 13.92 0.36
C LEU A 381 4.90 13.60 1.62
N ALA A 382 3.73 12.98 1.45
CA ALA A 382 2.94 12.45 2.56
C ALA A 382 3.70 11.34 3.32
N ARG A 383 4.36 10.41 2.61
CA ARG A 383 5.23 9.38 3.21
C ARG A 383 6.38 9.97 4.03
N GLY A 384 6.94 11.11 3.61
CA GLY A 384 7.87 11.90 4.42
C GLY A 384 7.18 12.45 5.66
N CYS A 385 6.17 13.30 5.49
CA CYS A 385 5.47 13.97 6.58
C CYS A 385 4.96 13.01 7.68
N ALA A 386 4.54 11.79 7.34
CA ALA A 386 4.07 10.80 8.30
C ALA A 386 5.15 10.19 9.23
N THR A 387 6.46 10.41 8.98
CA THR A 387 7.51 9.94 9.91
C THR A 387 7.60 10.83 11.15
N ARG A 388 7.29 12.13 11.02
CA ARG A 388 7.40 13.12 12.11
C ARG A 388 6.02 13.50 12.63
N SER A 389 5.81 13.35 13.95
CA SER A 389 4.51 13.59 14.61
C SER A 389 3.89 14.97 14.33
N GLN A 390 4.73 16.00 14.19
CA GLN A 390 4.33 17.38 13.90
C GLN A 390 3.77 17.58 12.49
N LEU A 391 4.12 16.72 11.53
CA LEU A 391 3.76 16.85 10.11
C LEU A 391 2.62 15.91 9.68
N LYS A 392 2.06 15.13 10.61
CA LYS A 392 0.92 14.22 10.36
C LYS A 392 -0.27 14.86 9.65
N LEU A 393 -0.57 16.14 9.94
CA LEU A 393 -1.65 16.87 9.27
C LEU A 393 -1.32 17.13 7.80
N LYS A 394 -0.11 17.66 7.51
CA LYS A 394 0.37 17.86 6.12
C LYS A 394 0.37 16.57 5.30
N ALA A 395 0.58 15.42 5.93
CA ALA A 395 0.49 14.13 5.25
C ALA A 395 -0.92 13.80 4.73
N TRP A 396 -1.98 14.29 5.39
CA TRP A 396 -3.35 14.21 4.88
C TRP A 396 -3.68 15.34 3.89
N ASP A 397 -3.11 16.54 4.06
CA ASP A 397 -3.32 17.65 3.13
C ASP A 397 -2.88 17.29 1.70
N PHE A 398 -1.70 16.66 1.55
CA PHE A 398 -1.24 16.10 0.26
C PHE A 398 -2.13 14.98 -0.30
N ILE A 399 -2.94 14.31 0.53
CA ILE A 399 -3.95 13.35 0.06
C ILE A 399 -5.20 14.09 -0.41
N PHE A 400 -5.66 15.13 0.28
CA PHE A 400 -6.80 15.94 -0.18
C PHE A 400 -6.50 16.61 -1.53
N GLU A 401 -5.29 17.13 -1.71
CA GLU A 401 -4.80 17.72 -2.96
C GLU A 401 -4.97 16.77 -4.17
N ILE A 402 -4.81 15.46 -3.99
CA ILE A 402 -5.01 14.47 -5.07
C ILE A 402 -6.45 14.52 -5.59
N TYR A 403 -7.44 14.68 -4.70
CA TYR A 403 -8.85 14.78 -5.07
C TYR A 403 -9.23 16.18 -5.58
N GLU A 404 -8.63 17.24 -5.03
CA GLU A 404 -8.82 18.64 -5.48
C GLU A 404 -8.30 18.85 -6.90
N LEU A 405 -7.17 18.23 -7.25
CA LEU A 405 -6.63 18.16 -8.61
C LEU A 405 -7.42 17.21 -9.54
N GLY A 406 -8.54 16.64 -9.08
CA GLY A 406 -9.40 15.74 -9.85
C GLY A 406 -8.78 14.38 -10.18
N MET A 407 -7.65 14.02 -9.57
CA MET A 407 -6.95 12.77 -9.88
C MET A 407 -7.63 11.58 -9.20
N LYS A 408 -7.98 10.55 -9.97
CA LYS A 408 -8.50 9.30 -9.43
C LYS A 408 -7.42 8.60 -8.59
N PRO A 409 -7.70 8.17 -7.34
CA PRO A 409 -6.72 7.44 -6.52
C PRO A 409 -6.24 6.17 -7.20
N THR A 410 -4.92 5.98 -7.29
CA THR A 410 -4.32 4.70 -7.67
C THR A 410 -4.26 3.74 -6.48
N ILE A 411 -4.02 2.46 -6.74
CA ILE A 411 -3.84 1.43 -5.69
C ILE A 411 -2.77 1.87 -4.68
N GLY A 412 -1.62 2.37 -5.14
CA GLY A 412 -0.55 2.89 -4.27
C GLY A 412 -0.94 4.12 -3.45
N THR A 413 -1.93 4.90 -3.89
CA THR A 413 -2.52 5.99 -3.09
C THR A 413 -3.40 5.43 -1.98
N LEU A 414 -4.30 4.47 -2.30
CA LEU A 414 -5.19 3.83 -1.33
C LEU A 414 -4.42 3.02 -0.27
N GLU A 415 -3.38 2.29 -0.68
CA GLU A 415 -2.42 1.63 0.23
C GLU A 415 -1.79 2.63 1.20
N TYR A 416 -1.40 3.81 0.71
CA TYR A 416 -0.73 4.80 1.52
C TYR A 416 -1.70 5.55 2.45
N MET A 417 -2.94 5.81 2.02
CA MET A 417 -4.01 6.30 2.89
C MET A 417 -4.34 5.29 4.01
N LEU A 418 -4.29 3.99 3.72
CA LEU A 418 -4.44 2.93 4.71
C LEU A 418 -3.27 2.94 5.73
N TYR A 419 -2.04 3.20 5.27
CA TYR A 419 -0.89 3.41 6.16
C TYR A 419 -1.05 4.65 7.05
N LEU A 420 -1.58 5.77 6.52
CA LEU A 420 -1.88 6.96 7.33
C LEU A 420 -2.94 6.67 8.40
N ALA A 421 -4.05 6.03 8.03
CA ALA A 421 -5.09 5.63 8.98
C ALA A 421 -4.53 4.72 10.09
N ALA A 422 -3.67 3.75 9.73
CA ALA A 422 -2.95 2.91 10.69
C ALA A 422 -1.98 3.68 11.59
N LYS A 423 -1.33 4.74 11.07
CA LYS A 423 -0.44 5.63 11.84
C LYS A 423 -1.19 6.62 12.74
N ASP A 424 -2.46 6.89 12.47
CA ASP A 424 -3.36 7.73 13.27
C ASP A 424 -4.33 6.92 14.16
N ALA A 425 -4.16 5.58 14.22
CA ALA A 425 -5.00 4.65 14.97
C ALA A 425 -6.50 4.64 14.56
N ASP A 426 -6.83 5.14 13.38
CA ASP A 426 -8.20 5.20 12.85
C ASP A 426 -8.63 3.88 12.22
N LEU A 427 -8.96 2.91 13.07
CA LEU A 427 -9.31 1.55 12.65
C LEU A 427 -10.55 1.51 11.73
N SER A 428 -11.55 2.36 11.95
CA SER A 428 -12.73 2.45 11.08
C SER A 428 -12.36 2.87 9.66
N LEU A 429 -11.52 3.92 9.52
CA LEU A 429 -11.05 4.38 8.22
C LEU A 429 -10.13 3.35 7.57
N ALA A 430 -9.28 2.67 8.33
CA ALA A 430 -8.42 1.59 7.83
C ALA A 430 -9.24 0.41 7.25
N ARG A 431 -10.25 -0.08 7.97
CA ARG A 431 -11.15 -1.15 7.49
C ARG A 431 -11.86 -0.74 6.19
N ALA A 432 -12.38 0.48 6.14
CA ALA A 432 -13.01 1.05 4.95
C ALA A 432 -12.08 1.16 3.73
N LEU A 433 -10.84 1.64 3.93
CA LEU A 433 -9.85 1.77 2.86
C LEU A 433 -9.35 0.42 2.35
N TYR A 434 -9.17 -0.58 3.22
CA TYR A 434 -8.80 -1.93 2.81
C TYR A 434 -9.86 -2.57 1.90
N GLN A 435 -11.15 -2.38 2.19
CA GLN A 435 -12.22 -2.86 1.31
C GLN A 435 -12.24 -2.11 -0.04
N GLN A 436 -11.82 -0.84 -0.09
CA GLN A 436 -11.64 -0.14 -1.37
C GLN A 436 -10.45 -0.69 -2.16
N VAL A 437 -9.32 -1.01 -1.52
CA VAL A 437 -8.17 -1.67 -2.17
C VAL A 437 -8.62 -2.99 -2.80
N ILE A 438 -9.30 -3.87 -2.06
CA ILE A 438 -9.75 -5.18 -2.56
C ILE A 438 -10.85 -5.11 -3.64
N LYS A 439 -11.63 -4.03 -3.69
CA LYS A 439 -12.55 -3.76 -4.81
C LYS A 439 -11.83 -3.33 -6.09
N VAL A 440 -10.62 -2.77 -5.98
CA VAL A 440 -9.83 -2.24 -7.11
C VAL A 440 -8.72 -3.18 -7.57
N SER A 441 -8.15 -4.00 -6.68
CA SER A 441 -7.02 -4.90 -6.97
C SER A 441 -7.18 -6.30 -6.38
N VAL A 442 -6.38 -7.23 -6.90
CA VAL A 442 -6.10 -8.53 -6.26
C VAL A 442 -5.49 -8.30 -4.86
N PHE A 443 -5.63 -9.31 -3.99
CA PHE A 443 -5.04 -9.36 -2.64
C PHE A 443 -3.58 -8.88 -2.61
N ASN A 444 -3.24 -8.03 -1.64
CA ASN A 444 -1.95 -7.35 -1.57
C ASN A 444 -1.29 -7.49 -0.18
N PRO A 445 -0.07 -8.07 -0.09
CA PRO A 445 0.64 -8.28 1.18
C PRO A 445 0.80 -7.02 2.04
N ARG A 446 1.07 -5.87 1.41
CA ARG A 446 1.35 -4.60 2.09
C ARG A 446 0.07 -3.97 2.63
N ALA A 447 -1.04 -4.08 1.89
CA ALA A 447 -2.34 -3.64 2.37
C ALA A 447 -2.79 -4.43 3.61
N LEU A 448 -2.59 -5.77 3.62
CA LEU A 448 -2.86 -6.57 4.81
C LEU A 448 -1.97 -6.16 5.99
N GLY A 449 -0.67 -5.94 5.75
CA GLY A 449 0.26 -5.48 6.79
C GLY A 449 -0.14 -4.14 7.41
N PHE A 450 -0.59 -3.17 6.59
CA PHE A 450 -1.08 -1.88 7.09
C PHE A 450 -2.43 -1.99 7.82
N LEU A 451 -3.33 -2.88 7.39
CA LEU A 451 -4.56 -3.16 8.13
C LEU A 451 -4.27 -3.81 9.50
N MET A 452 -3.41 -4.82 9.55
CA MET A 452 -2.99 -5.46 10.80
C MET A 452 -2.29 -4.46 11.74
N LEU A 453 -1.50 -3.53 11.18
CA LEU A 453 -0.93 -2.41 11.92
C LEU A 453 -2.01 -1.47 12.49
N ALA A 454 -3.13 -1.24 11.80
CA ALA A 454 -4.25 -0.43 12.30
C ALA A 454 -4.97 -1.09 13.48
N TYR A 455 -5.17 -2.41 13.47
CA TYR A 455 -5.68 -3.13 14.64
C TYR A 455 -4.70 -3.02 15.81
N ALA A 456 -3.40 -3.24 15.55
CA ALA A 456 -2.35 -3.20 16.56
C ALA A 456 -2.08 -1.79 17.15
N SER A 457 -2.40 -0.72 16.41
CA SER A 457 -2.25 0.67 16.84
C SER A 457 -3.52 1.29 17.44
N SER A 458 -4.68 0.66 17.26
CA SER A 458 -5.95 1.10 17.85
C SER A 458 -5.88 1.25 19.37
N ASN A 459 -6.68 2.16 19.93
CA ASN A 459 -6.67 2.54 21.34
C ASN A 459 -8.05 2.36 21.99
N ILE A 460 -8.62 1.16 21.90
CA ILE A 460 -10.01 0.89 22.34
C ILE A 460 -10.19 0.95 23.87
N ASN A 461 -9.16 0.59 24.64
CA ASN A 461 -9.20 0.53 26.11
C ASN A 461 -8.50 1.72 26.81
N GLU A 462 -7.89 2.64 26.07
CA GLU A 462 -7.14 3.75 26.66
C GLU A 462 -8.07 4.95 26.92
N SER A 463 -8.16 5.39 28.17
CA SER A 463 -9.06 6.48 28.60
C SER A 463 -8.80 7.83 27.91
N ASN A 464 -7.63 7.99 27.30
CA ASN A 464 -7.31 9.09 26.40
C ASN A 464 -7.66 8.70 24.96
N LEU A 465 -8.92 8.92 24.56
CA LEU A 465 -9.38 8.63 23.20
C LEU A 465 -8.63 9.53 22.18
N THR A 466 -7.58 9.00 21.55
CA THR A 466 -6.74 9.75 20.62
C THR A 466 -7.49 10.07 19.33
N VAL A 467 -7.98 11.31 19.21
CA VAL A 467 -8.66 11.81 18.00
C VAL A 467 -7.72 11.68 16.80
N PRO A 468 -8.11 10.96 15.73
CA PRO A 468 -7.29 10.83 14.53
C PRO A 468 -6.98 12.19 13.90
N ALA A 469 -5.76 12.41 13.41
CA ALA A 469 -5.32 13.73 12.91
C ALA A 469 -6.24 14.27 11.79
N ILE A 470 -6.73 13.38 10.92
CA ILE A 470 -7.71 13.68 9.87
C ILE A 470 -9.01 14.34 10.39
N SER A 471 -9.37 14.12 11.65
CA SER A 471 -10.59 14.65 12.27
C SER A 471 -10.45 16.09 12.78
N ASN A 472 -9.24 16.64 12.81
CA ASN A 472 -8.99 18.02 13.29
C ASN A 472 -9.52 19.07 12.31
N HIS A 473 -9.44 18.82 11.00
CA HIS A 473 -9.96 19.71 9.96
C HIS A 473 -11.39 19.33 9.53
N GLU A 474 -12.15 20.30 9.01
CA GLU A 474 -13.47 20.02 8.47
C GLU A 474 -13.41 19.23 7.16
N THR A 475 -12.45 19.55 6.28
CA THR A 475 -12.15 18.80 5.05
C THR A 475 -11.93 17.31 5.35
N GLY A 476 -11.04 17.01 6.30
CA GLY A 476 -10.74 15.65 6.73
C GLY A 476 -11.92 14.93 7.40
N ARG A 477 -12.74 15.63 8.21
CA ARG A 477 -13.99 15.05 8.77
C ARG A 477 -15.00 14.70 7.67
N ARG A 478 -15.24 15.60 6.72
CA ARG A 478 -16.12 15.34 5.55
C ARG A 478 -15.57 14.20 4.70
N PHE A 479 -14.26 14.18 4.45
CA PHE A 479 -13.58 13.13 3.69
C PHE A 479 -13.69 11.75 4.34
N ARG A 480 -13.44 11.66 5.65
CA ARG A 480 -13.63 10.45 6.46
C ARG A 480 -15.07 9.95 6.39
N PHE A 481 -16.05 10.82 6.60
CA PHE A 481 -17.47 10.49 6.50
C PHE A 481 -17.82 9.93 5.11
N ASN A 482 -17.44 10.65 4.04
CA ASN A 482 -17.66 10.27 2.64
C ASN A 482 -16.99 8.94 2.22
N ILE A 483 -16.02 8.44 3.00
CA ILE A 483 -15.38 7.13 2.80
C ILE A 483 -16.13 6.04 3.57
N LEU A 484 -16.47 6.29 4.84
CA LEU A 484 -17.20 5.32 5.69
C LEU A 484 -18.61 5.05 5.15
N GLU A 485 -19.33 6.07 4.69
CA GLU A 485 -20.68 5.95 4.13
C GLU A 485 -20.74 5.06 2.87
N LYS A 486 -19.66 5.03 2.07
CA LYS A 486 -19.58 4.25 0.82
C LYS A 486 -19.20 2.78 1.04
N VAL A 487 -19.05 2.35 2.29
CA VAL A 487 -18.54 1.02 2.65
C VAL A 487 -19.66 0.17 3.27
N ASN A 488 -20.11 -0.81 2.49
CA ASN A 488 -20.96 -1.88 2.99
C ASN A 488 -20.09 -2.95 3.66
N TYR A 489 -20.19 -3.05 4.99
CA TYR A 489 -19.52 -4.05 5.82
C TYR A 489 -20.20 -5.43 5.78
N VAL A 490 -21.34 -5.60 5.10
CA VAL A 490 -21.94 -6.92 4.87
C VAL A 490 -21.12 -7.68 3.83
N THR A 491 -20.64 -8.86 4.20
CA THR A 491 -19.86 -9.75 3.34
C THR A 491 -20.65 -10.21 2.13
N ASP A 492 -20.26 -9.75 0.94
CA ASP A 492 -20.80 -10.24 -0.33
C ASP A 492 -20.14 -11.57 -0.70
N LEU A 493 -20.87 -12.67 -0.52
CA LEU A 493 -20.37 -14.03 -0.73
C LEU A 493 -20.27 -14.42 -2.22
N SER A 494 -20.63 -13.54 -3.17
CA SER A 494 -20.53 -13.86 -4.61
C SER A 494 -19.09 -14.00 -5.11
N ASP A 495 -18.12 -13.38 -4.44
CA ASP A 495 -16.71 -13.46 -4.77
C ASP A 495 -15.87 -13.68 -3.49
N PRO A 496 -15.55 -14.94 -3.14
CA PRO A 496 -14.77 -15.28 -1.95
C PRO A 496 -13.40 -14.58 -1.86
N MET A 497 -12.80 -14.19 -2.98
CA MET A 497 -11.50 -13.49 -3.01
C MET A 497 -11.63 -12.03 -2.56
N LYS A 498 -12.83 -11.43 -2.71
CA LYS A 498 -13.14 -10.06 -2.29
C LYS A 498 -13.98 -9.98 -1.00
N ALA A 499 -14.54 -11.10 -0.55
CA ALA A 499 -15.38 -11.27 0.63
C ALA A 499 -14.59 -11.20 1.96
N VAL A 500 -13.99 -10.05 2.28
CA VAL A 500 -13.30 -9.83 3.56
C VAL A 500 -14.29 -10.03 4.73
N PRO A 501 -13.99 -10.87 5.73
CA PRO A 501 -14.89 -11.14 6.85
C PRO A 501 -14.81 -10.04 7.92
N PHE A 502 -15.29 -8.84 7.59
CA PHE A 502 -15.49 -7.79 8.57
C PHE A 502 -16.77 -8.02 9.40
N LEU A 503 -16.73 -7.65 10.67
CA LEU A 503 -17.90 -7.50 11.52
C LEU A 503 -18.77 -6.36 10.97
N PRO A 504 -20.12 -6.49 10.99
CA PRO A 504 -21.06 -5.49 10.47
C PRO A 504 -21.24 -4.28 11.41
N LYS A 505 -20.13 -3.73 11.90
CA LYS A 505 -20.01 -2.53 12.75
C LYS A 505 -19.01 -1.58 12.13
N VAL A 506 -19.30 -0.27 12.12
CA VAL A 506 -18.40 0.76 11.58
C VAL A 506 -17.23 1.03 12.53
N VAL A 507 -17.50 1.04 13.84
CA VAL A 507 -16.54 1.21 14.93
C VAL A 507 -16.51 -0.08 15.73
N LEU A 508 -15.32 -0.53 16.13
CA LEU A 508 -15.16 -1.61 17.10
C LEU A 508 -14.97 -1.01 18.49
N THR A 509 -15.53 -1.68 19.48
CA THR A 509 -15.74 -1.18 20.85
C THR A 509 -15.18 -2.09 21.94
N THR A 510 -14.88 -3.35 21.64
CA THR A 510 -14.25 -4.28 22.60
C THR A 510 -12.93 -4.87 22.06
N PRO A 511 -12.01 -5.30 22.95
CA PRO A 511 -10.83 -6.09 22.58
C PRO A 511 -11.19 -7.36 21.80
N GLU A 512 -12.25 -8.06 22.21
CA GLU A 512 -12.72 -9.31 21.60
C GLU A 512 -13.15 -9.12 20.15
N GLU A 513 -13.81 -8.01 19.82
CA GLU A 513 -14.15 -7.64 18.44
C GLU A 513 -12.89 -7.47 17.58
N VAL A 514 -11.83 -6.88 18.13
CA VAL A 514 -10.53 -6.77 17.44
C VAL A 514 -9.84 -8.13 17.31
N LEU A 515 -9.84 -8.96 18.35
CA LEU A 515 -9.15 -10.27 18.37
C LEU A 515 -9.82 -11.32 17.47
N SER A 516 -11.15 -11.27 17.36
CA SER A 516 -11.98 -12.10 16.48
C SER A 516 -11.95 -11.62 15.02
N GLU A 517 -12.12 -10.33 14.75
CA GLU A 517 -12.05 -9.82 13.38
C GLU A 517 -10.64 -9.97 12.79
N SER A 518 -9.59 -9.69 13.58
CA SER A 518 -8.20 -9.89 13.13
C SER A 518 -7.87 -11.37 12.87
N SER A 519 -8.41 -12.31 13.64
CA SER A 519 -8.20 -13.74 13.38
C SER A 519 -9.00 -14.25 12.17
N ALA A 520 -10.22 -13.74 11.95
CA ALA A 520 -11.00 -14.01 10.74
C ALA A 520 -10.34 -13.46 9.47
N ILE A 521 -9.79 -12.25 9.51
CA ILE A 521 -9.07 -11.64 8.36
C ILE A 521 -7.78 -12.41 8.05
N LEU A 522 -7.03 -12.86 9.07
CA LEU A 522 -5.85 -13.70 8.83
C LEU A 522 -6.22 -15.06 8.23
N ALA A 523 -7.28 -15.71 8.74
CA ALA A 523 -7.80 -16.95 8.18
C ALA A 523 -8.24 -16.78 6.70
N HIS A 524 -8.95 -15.70 6.38
CA HIS A 524 -9.32 -15.35 5.00
C HIS A 524 -8.09 -15.15 4.11
N ALA A 525 -7.08 -14.41 4.57
CA ALA A 525 -5.83 -14.21 3.84
C ALA A 525 -5.07 -15.52 3.56
N LEU A 526 -5.03 -16.45 4.52
CA LEU A 526 -4.41 -17.77 4.38
C LEU A 526 -5.12 -18.62 3.32
N LEU A 527 -6.46 -18.59 3.30
CA LEU A 527 -7.29 -19.31 2.32
C LEU A 527 -7.21 -18.69 0.91
N VAL A 528 -7.17 -17.36 0.81
CA VAL A 528 -7.19 -16.62 -0.47
C VAL A 528 -5.82 -16.56 -1.14
N ASN A 529 -4.75 -16.30 -0.39
CA ASN A 529 -3.39 -16.25 -0.93
C ASN A 529 -2.33 -16.49 0.16
N ARG A 530 -2.08 -17.78 0.44
CA ARG A 530 -1.06 -18.26 1.39
C ARG A 530 0.29 -17.54 1.27
N ASN A 531 0.78 -17.38 0.04
CA ASN A 531 2.10 -16.80 -0.25
C ASN A 531 2.18 -15.29 0.00
N ALA A 532 1.04 -14.62 0.20
CA ALA A 532 0.96 -13.19 0.47
C ALA A 532 0.91 -12.84 1.98
N VAL A 533 0.89 -13.83 2.87
CA VAL A 533 1.03 -13.63 4.32
C VAL A 533 2.52 -13.59 4.68
N THR A 534 3.04 -12.39 4.97
CA THR A 534 4.46 -12.20 5.32
C THR A 534 4.72 -12.32 6.81
N SER A 535 5.99 -12.50 7.21
CA SER A 535 6.42 -12.40 8.61
C SER A 535 6.14 -11.03 9.25
N GLN A 536 6.01 -9.96 8.47
CA GLN A 536 5.58 -8.66 8.99
C GLN A 536 4.09 -8.67 9.34
N ASN A 537 3.27 -9.37 8.57
CA ASN A 537 1.83 -9.54 8.82
C ASN A 537 1.61 -10.43 10.06
N VAL A 538 2.36 -11.53 10.18
CA VAL A 538 2.36 -12.40 11.38
C VAL A 538 2.80 -11.65 12.64
N ASN A 539 3.93 -10.92 12.60
CA ASN A 539 4.36 -10.11 13.74
C ASN A 539 3.34 -9.02 14.10
N SER A 540 2.66 -8.41 13.12
CA SER A 540 1.60 -7.44 13.39
C SER A 540 0.41 -8.10 14.09
N PHE A 541 -0.01 -9.28 13.64
CA PHE A 541 -1.08 -10.09 14.27
C PHE A 541 -0.74 -10.50 15.71
N LEU A 542 0.48 -10.98 15.96
CA LEU A 542 0.95 -11.28 17.32
C LEU A 542 0.96 -10.02 18.20
N ASN A 543 1.26 -8.84 17.66
CA ASN A 543 1.22 -7.58 18.40
C ASN A 543 -0.22 -7.12 18.72
N ILE A 544 -1.24 -7.53 17.95
CA ILE A 544 -2.66 -7.37 18.32
C ILE A 544 -2.96 -8.22 19.57
N ALA A 545 -2.59 -9.51 19.53
CA ALA A 545 -2.77 -10.42 20.65
C ALA A 545 -2.04 -9.93 21.91
N ALA A 546 -0.81 -9.44 21.79
CA ALA A 546 -0.07 -8.87 22.91
C ALA A 546 -0.74 -7.61 23.51
N LYS A 547 -1.32 -6.72 22.69
CA LYS A 547 -1.99 -5.50 23.17
C LYS A 547 -3.36 -5.79 23.81
N TYR A 548 -4.11 -6.78 23.31
CA TYR A 548 -5.51 -6.98 23.67
C TYR A 548 -5.83 -8.30 24.37
N GLY A 549 -5.26 -9.43 23.93
CA GLY A 549 -5.62 -10.78 24.37
C GLY A 549 -5.17 -11.16 25.78
N SER A 550 -5.46 -12.40 26.17
CA SER A 550 -4.89 -13.02 27.38
C SER A 550 -3.46 -13.52 27.15
N LEU A 551 -2.76 -13.93 28.22
CA LEU A 551 -1.44 -14.54 28.09
C LEU A 551 -1.51 -15.87 27.34
N ASP A 552 -2.51 -16.70 27.62
CA ASP A 552 -2.68 -18.02 27.02
C ASP A 552 -3.06 -17.92 25.54
N GLU A 553 -3.94 -16.99 25.19
CA GLU A 553 -4.27 -16.66 23.79
C GLU A 553 -3.04 -16.13 23.04
N PHE A 554 -2.19 -15.33 23.70
CA PHE A 554 -0.93 -14.90 23.11
C PHE A 554 0.02 -16.08 22.89
N GLN A 555 0.17 -16.97 23.87
CA GLN A 555 1.07 -18.14 23.78
C GLN A 555 0.63 -19.12 22.69
N ASP A 556 -0.67 -19.47 22.63
CA ASP A 556 -1.25 -20.29 21.54
C ASP A 556 -0.95 -19.68 20.16
N ARG A 557 -1.30 -18.40 19.95
CA ARG A 557 -1.03 -17.70 18.69
C ARG A 557 0.48 -17.63 18.39
N PHE A 558 1.33 -17.43 19.40
CA PHE A 558 2.79 -17.33 19.27
C PHE A 558 3.44 -18.66 18.86
N GLU A 559 3.05 -19.78 19.48
CA GLU A 559 3.60 -21.09 19.17
C GLU A 559 3.01 -21.67 17.86
N GLN A 560 1.75 -21.36 17.56
CA GLN A 560 1.10 -21.74 16.30
C GLN A 560 1.73 -21.05 15.07
N PHE A 561 2.03 -19.75 15.14
CA PHE A 561 2.52 -18.96 13.99
C PHE A 561 4.04 -18.73 13.96
N SER A 562 4.78 -19.06 15.02
CA SER A 562 6.24 -18.87 15.06
C SER A 562 7.01 -20.07 15.61
N TYR A 563 8.07 -20.47 14.89
CA TYR A 563 8.96 -21.57 15.29
C TYR A 563 10.34 -21.06 15.69
N LEU A 564 10.97 -21.72 16.67
CA LEU A 564 12.36 -21.50 17.00
C LEU A 564 13.25 -22.13 15.91
N ASP A 565 13.98 -21.30 15.17
CA ASP A 565 14.97 -21.79 14.22
C ASP A 565 16.23 -22.26 14.97
N MET A 566 16.63 -23.51 14.73
CA MET A 566 17.78 -24.16 15.35
C MET A 566 18.96 -24.32 14.38
N THR A 567 18.85 -23.85 13.14
CA THR A 567 19.88 -24.08 12.10
C THR A 567 21.23 -23.48 12.48
N GLY A 568 22.25 -24.34 12.61
CA GLY A 568 23.60 -23.96 13.03
C GLY A 568 23.80 -23.76 14.54
N ALA A 569 22.75 -23.91 15.37
CA ALA A 569 22.92 -23.96 16.81
C ALA A 569 23.52 -25.32 17.24
N PRO A 570 24.52 -25.37 18.13
CA PRO A 570 25.11 -26.63 18.58
C PRO A 570 24.10 -27.46 19.38
N GLN A 571 23.79 -28.66 18.91
CA GLN A 571 22.85 -29.61 19.54
C GLN A 571 23.42 -30.33 20.77
N THR A 572 24.07 -29.61 21.69
CA THR A 572 24.22 -30.00 23.11
C THR A 572 24.86 -28.88 23.91
N ARG A 573 24.14 -28.36 24.90
CA ARG A 573 24.60 -28.25 26.30
C ARG A 573 23.39 -27.87 27.17
N LEU A 574 22.43 -28.78 27.26
CA LEU A 574 21.57 -28.82 28.44
C LEU A 574 22.51 -29.17 29.62
N GLN A 575 22.46 -28.39 30.69
CA GLN A 575 22.98 -28.85 31.97
C GLN A 575 21.85 -29.60 32.66
N GLU A 576 22.14 -30.83 33.07
CA GLU A 576 21.30 -31.61 33.96
C GLU A 576 21.43 -31.02 35.36
N ASP A 577 20.50 -30.12 35.72
CA ASP A 577 20.38 -29.55 37.08
C ASP A 577 18.90 -29.48 37.53
N SER A 578 18.11 -30.45 37.05
CA SER A 578 16.81 -30.86 37.61
C SER A 578 16.50 -32.26 37.07
N THR A 579 16.28 -33.24 37.95
CA THR A 579 16.16 -34.66 37.59
C THR A 579 15.06 -34.93 36.58
N VAL A 580 15.43 -35.53 35.44
CA VAL A 580 14.47 -36.20 34.55
C VAL A 580 14.16 -37.56 35.18
N GLU A 581 13.04 -37.65 35.90
CA GLU A 581 12.44 -38.95 36.16
C GLU A 581 11.84 -39.47 34.85
N LEU A 582 12.29 -40.63 34.42
CA LEU A 582 11.67 -41.38 33.33
C LEU A 582 10.36 -41.95 33.85
N ILE A 583 9.26 -41.24 33.63
CA ILE A 583 7.92 -41.80 33.79
C ILE A 583 7.70 -42.74 32.61
N GLU A 584 7.70 -44.04 32.91
CA GLU A 584 7.30 -45.11 31.99
C GLU A 584 5.80 -44.98 31.62
N ASP A 585 5.35 -45.72 30.61
CA ASP A 585 3.97 -45.62 30.11
C ASP A 585 2.93 -45.88 31.22
N VAL A 586 2.16 -44.83 31.57
CA VAL A 586 1.01 -44.89 32.48
C VAL A 586 -0.25 -44.49 31.72
N GLU A 587 -1.35 -45.18 32.04
CA GLU A 587 -2.57 -45.28 31.24
C GLU A 587 -3.40 -43.98 31.14
N ASP A 588 -4.30 -43.95 30.15
CA ASP A 588 -5.18 -42.84 29.78
C ASP A 588 -5.85 -42.16 30.99
N THR A 589 -5.45 -40.92 31.29
CA THR A 589 -6.03 -40.11 32.37
C THR A 589 -6.44 -38.71 31.89
N GLU A 590 -7.63 -38.70 31.27
CA GLU A 590 -8.54 -37.56 31.00
C GLU A 590 -7.97 -36.35 30.21
N ASP A 591 -8.54 -36.16 29.01
CA ASP A 591 -8.39 -34.93 28.22
C ASP A 591 -8.74 -33.68 29.05
N SER A 592 -7.73 -32.90 29.41
CA SER A 592 -7.93 -31.52 29.86
C SER A 592 -8.32 -30.63 28.68
N VAL A 593 -9.60 -30.70 28.31
CA VAL A 593 -10.21 -29.92 27.21
C VAL A 593 -10.10 -28.43 27.54
N LYS A 594 -8.99 -27.81 27.13
CA LYS A 594 -8.83 -26.36 27.09
C LYS A 594 -9.94 -25.80 26.21
N GLU A 595 -10.84 -25.03 26.80
CA GLU A 595 -11.96 -24.44 26.04
C GLU A 595 -11.44 -23.70 24.80
N PRO A 596 -12.11 -23.84 23.64
CA PRO A 596 -11.68 -23.17 22.43
C PRO A 596 -11.76 -21.66 22.61
N VAL A 597 -10.60 -21.00 22.63
CA VAL A 597 -10.42 -19.56 22.82
C VAL A 597 -11.37 -18.79 21.89
N GLN A 598 -12.43 -18.20 22.46
CA GLN A 598 -13.63 -17.77 21.71
C GLN A 598 -13.35 -16.69 20.65
N THR A 599 -12.24 -15.97 20.78
CA THR A 599 -11.74 -14.93 19.87
C THR A 599 -10.90 -15.47 18.70
N LYS A 600 -10.65 -16.78 18.60
CA LYS A 600 -9.82 -17.40 17.54
C LYS A 600 -10.71 -18.06 16.47
N ALA A 601 -10.55 -17.64 15.22
CA ALA A 601 -11.30 -18.21 14.10
C ALA A 601 -11.07 -19.74 13.98
N PRO A 602 -12.13 -20.58 13.91
CA PRO A 602 -12.01 -22.04 14.09
C PRO A 602 -11.19 -22.74 13.00
N VAL A 603 -11.11 -22.15 11.80
CA VAL A 603 -10.23 -22.61 10.70
C VAL A 603 -8.76 -22.69 11.13
N LEU A 604 -8.33 -21.83 12.06
CA LEU A 604 -6.96 -21.79 12.57
C LEU A 604 -6.67 -22.91 13.59
N ASN A 605 -7.68 -23.59 14.13
CA ASN A 605 -7.47 -24.64 15.14
C ASN A 605 -7.28 -26.03 14.53
N THR A 606 -7.84 -26.30 13.36
CA THR A 606 -7.98 -27.66 12.81
C THR A 606 -6.90 -28.06 11.80
N THR A 607 -5.93 -27.19 11.49
CA THR A 607 -5.16 -27.32 10.23
C THR A 607 -3.68 -26.97 10.31
N ASP A 608 -2.87 -27.82 10.96
CA ASP A 608 -1.41 -27.74 10.83
C ASP A 608 -0.92 -27.84 9.37
N GLN A 609 -1.67 -28.55 8.51
CA GLN A 609 -1.44 -28.58 7.07
C GLN A 609 -1.64 -27.23 6.37
N LEU A 610 -2.60 -26.38 6.79
CA LEU A 610 -2.75 -25.02 6.26
C LEU A 610 -1.65 -24.07 6.78
N LEU A 611 -1.07 -24.36 7.95
CA LEU A 611 0.03 -23.60 8.55
C LEU A 611 1.43 -24.04 8.06
N ALA A 612 1.57 -25.24 7.49
CA ALA A 612 2.81 -25.82 6.96
C ALA A 612 3.40 -25.05 5.75
N GLY A 613 4.05 -23.92 6.03
CA GLY A 613 4.58 -22.95 5.06
C GLY A 613 4.33 -21.48 5.44
N VAL A 614 3.52 -21.22 6.48
CA VAL A 614 3.24 -19.86 7.01
C VAL A 614 3.69 -19.68 8.46
N ARG A 615 4.07 -20.75 9.17
CA ARG A 615 4.87 -20.63 10.40
C ARG A 615 6.17 -19.89 10.06
N THR A 616 6.51 -18.85 10.83
CA THR A 616 7.68 -18.00 10.56
C THR A 616 8.79 -18.18 11.60
N GLY A 617 10.05 -18.16 11.17
CA GLY A 617 11.19 -18.26 12.09
C GLY A 617 11.22 -17.07 13.04
N ARG A 618 11.27 -17.34 14.35
CA ARG A 618 11.25 -16.31 15.41
C ARG A 618 12.39 -15.33 15.23
N CYS A 619 12.06 -14.09 14.90
CA CYS A 619 13.03 -13.01 14.71
C CYS A 619 13.05 -12.05 15.91
N THR A 620 14.02 -11.13 15.95
CA THR A 620 14.14 -10.14 17.03
C THR A 620 12.82 -9.42 17.34
N TYR A 621 12.06 -9.02 16.32
CA TYR A 621 10.76 -8.35 16.52
C TYR A 621 9.73 -9.28 17.20
N THR A 622 9.66 -10.55 16.78
CA THR A 622 8.80 -11.58 17.38
C THR A 622 9.08 -11.74 18.87
N TYR A 623 10.36 -11.78 19.27
CA TYR A 623 10.76 -11.81 20.68
C TYR A 623 10.41 -10.50 21.42
N THR A 624 10.56 -9.32 20.82
CA THR A 624 10.15 -8.05 21.46
C THR A 624 8.63 -7.93 21.65
N ILE A 625 7.83 -8.61 20.83
CA ILE A 625 6.37 -8.68 21.01
C ILE A 625 6.03 -9.61 22.17
N ALA A 626 6.68 -10.77 22.27
CA ALA A 626 6.51 -11.68 23.40
C ALA A 626 6.91 -11.07 24.74
N LEU A 627 8.00 -10.29 24.79
CA LEU A 627 8.37 -9.53 26.00
C LEU A 627 7.32 -8.49 26.41
N LYS A 628 6.61 -7.86 25.46
CA LYS A 628 5.49 -6.95 25.79
C LYS A 628 4.27 -7.68 26.32
N ALA A 629 3.96 -8.86 25.79
CA ALA A 629 2.91 -9.71 26.34
C ALA A 629 3.25 -10.15 27.77
N ALA A 630 4.49 -10.60 28.00
CA ALA A 630 5.01 -10.96 29.33
C ALA A 630 4.89 -9.78 30.32
N ALA A 631 5.31 -8.58 29.91
CA ALA A 631 5.26 -7.36 30.70
C ALA A 631 3.84 -6.96 31.11
N ARG A 632 2.91 -6.89 30.12
CA ARG A 632 1.50 -6.53 30.34
C ARG A 632 0.79 -7.48 31.30
N HIS A 633 1.08 -8.78 31.21
CA HIS A 633 0.52 -9.81 32.10
C HIS A 633 1.39 -10.08 33.36
N LYS A 634 2.48 -9.34 33.54
CA LYS A 634 3.48 -9.47 34.62
C LYS A 634 4.02 -10.89 34.85
N ASN A 635 4.15 -11.68 33.78
CA ASN A 635 4.67 -13.04 33.87
C ASN A 635 6.19 -13.06 33.60
N PHE A 636 6.97 -13.30 34.66
CA PHE A 636 8.44 -13.34 34.57
C PHE A 636 8.95 -14.62 33.87
N ASP A 637 8.36 -15.78 34.17
CA ASP A 637 8.81 -17.09 33.67
C ASP A 637 8.76 -17.15 32.14
N PHE A 638 7.73 -16.56 31.53
CA PHE A 638 7.59 -16.40 30.09
C PHE A 638 8.62 -15.42 29.50
N ALA A 639 8.94 -14.32 30.21
CA ALA A 639 10.04 -13.44 29.81
C ALA A 639 11.40 -14.17 29.87
N GLU A 640 11.60 -15.04 30.85
CA GLU A 640 12.81 -15.85 30.99
C GLU A 640 12.93 -16.94 29.91
N LYS A 641 11.83 -17.64 29.58
CA LYS A 641 11.73 -18.54 28.41
C LYS A 641 12.15 -17.80 27.13
N ILE A 642 11.60 -16.61 26.89
CA ILE A 642 11.91 -15.77 25.73
C ILE A 642 13.38 -15.29 25.73
N TRP A 643 13.97 -15.00 26.89
CA TRP A 643 15.39 -14.66 27.03
C TRP A 643 16.31 -15.86 26.70
N LYS A 644 15.98 -17.04 27.21
CA LYS A 644 16.65 -18.32 26.91
C LYS A 644 16.58 -18.63 25.41
N GLU A 645 15.40 -18.57 24.78
CA GLU A 645 15.21 -18.73 23.33
C GLU A 645 16.01 -17.71 22.50
N ARG A 646 16.00 -16.42 22.88
CA ARG A 646 16.77 -15.38 22.18
C ARG A 646 18.28 -15.63 22.25
N GLY A 647 18.76 -16.24 23.33
CA GLY A 647 20.14 -16.71 23.49
C GLY A 647 20.51 -17.86 22.55
N ILE A 648 19.56 -18.73 22.20
CA ILE A 648 19.73 -19.75 21.16
C ILE A 648 19.71 -19.12 19.77
N PHE A 649 18.76 -18.21 19.50
CA PHE A 649 18.67 -17.50 18.22
C PHE A 649 19.98 -16.77 17.83
N ARG A 650 20.74 -16.23 18.80
CA ARG A 650 22.06 -15.63 18.56
C ARG A 650 23.09 -16.58 17.92
N LYS A 651 22.93 -17.89 18.08
CA LYS A 651 23.82 -18.93 17.55
C LYS A 651 23.45 -19.40 16.14
N THR A 652 22.26 -19.04 15.63
CA THR A 652 21.74 -19.52 14.34
C THR A 652 22.53 -18.99 13.14
N THR A 653 22.46 -19.69 12.00
CA THR A 653 22.97 -19.20 10.71
C THR A 653 22.34 -17.85 10.32
N ALA A 654 21.03 -17.69 10.56
CA ALA A 654 20.27 -16.48 10.29
C ALA A 654 20.77 -15.26 11.09
N PHE A 655 21.18 -15.45 12.36
CA PHE A 655 21.77 -14.36 13.14
C PHE A 655 23.26 -14.17 12.85
N THR A 656 24.03 -15.24 12.70
CA THR A 656 25.49 -15.19 12.53
C THR A 656 25.94 -14.68 11.16
N SER A 657 25.11 -14.76 10.12
CA SER A 657 25.40 -14.22 8.78
C SER A 657 25.24 -12.69 8.66
N MET A 658 24.46 -12.03 9.52
CA MET A 658 24.23 -10.57 9.45
C MET A 658 25.49 -9.73 9.71
N SER A 659 25.51 -8.46 9.26
CA SER A 659 26.63 -7.57 9.55
C SER A 659 26.71 -7.23 11.05
N ARG A 660 27.91 -6.90 11.54
CA ARG A 660 28.13 -6.55 12.96
C ARG A 660 27.24 -5.38 13.40
N ARG A 661 27.13 -4.33 12.58
CA ARG A 661 26.30 -3.14 12.87
C ARG A 661 24.81 -3.49 13.02
N GLU A 662 24.32 -4.47 12.27
CA GLU A 662 22.92 -4.92 12.34
C GLU A 662 22.69 -5.82 13.55
N LYS A 663 23.62 -6.72 13.87
CA LYS A 663 23.61 -7.53 15.11
C LYS A 663 23.56 -6.64 16.34
N ASP A 664 24.49 -5.69 16.46
CA ASP A 664 24.58 -4.74 17.58
C ASP A 664 23.28 -3.94 17.72
N LYS A 665 22.68 -3.49 16.61
CA LYS A 665 21.39 -2.78 16.58
C LYS A 665 20.21 -3.66 17.02
N LEU A 666 20.13 -4.90 16.56
CA LEU A 666 19.04 -5.83 16.89
C LEU A 666 19.14 -6.34 18.33
N ASP A 667 20.36 -6.56 18.85
CA ASP A 667 20.57 -6.90 20.25
C ASP A 667 20.27 -5.70 21.17
N PHE A 668 20.58 -4.46 20.76
CA PHE A 668 20.18 -3.27 21.53
C PHE A 668 18.66 -3.07 21.60
N ILE A 669 17.95 -3.29 20.48
CA ILE A 669 16.47 -3.26 20.44
C ILE A 669 15.88 -4.31 21.39
N PHE A 670 16.45 -5.52 21.43
CA PHE A 670 16.01 -6.56 22.36
C PHE A 670 16.33 -6.22 23.82
N ALA A 671 17.56 -5.77 24.13
CA ALA A 671 17.96 -5.40 25.49
C ALA A 671 17.10 -4.25 26.04
N THR A 672 16.83 -3.23 25.22
CA THR A 672 15.89 -2.14 25.53
C THR A 672 14.49 -2.66 25.85
N SER A 673 13.99 -3.62 25.05
CA SER A 673 12.67 -4.23 25.26
C SER A 673 12.60 -5.07 26.54
N MET A 674 13.68 -5.76 26.92
CA MET A 674 13.74 -6.49 28.20
C MET A 674 13.79 -5.54 29.40
N VAL A 675 14.57 -4.47 29.32
CA VAL A 675 14.61 -3.43 30.36
C VAL A 675 13.24 -2.79 30.55
N HIS A 676 12.51 -2.51 29.46
CA HIS A 676 11.11 -2.06 29.55
C HIS A 676 10.20 -3.10 30.20
N ALA A 677 10.26 -4.36 29.77
CA ALA A 677 9.43 -5.44 30.33
C ALA A 677 9.64 -5.62 31.84
N LEU A 678 10.91 -5.63 32.29
CA LEU A 678 11.25 -5.69 33.71
C LEU A 678 10.78 -4.45 34.48
N THR A 679 10.80 -3.24 33.88
CA THR A 679 10.23 -2.04 34.54
C THR A 679 8.72 -2.08 34.71
N GLU A 680 7.99 -2.63 33.74
CA GLU A 680 6.53 -2.80 33.83
C GLU A 680 6.15 -3.91 34.84
N MET A 681 7.04 -4.89 35.01
CA MET A 681 7.01 -5.89 36.10
C MET A 681 7.50 -5.36 37.46
N ASN A 682 7.98 -4.11 37.55
CA ASN A 682 8.59 -3.49 38.74
C ASN A 682 9.89 -4.16 39.26
N LEU A 683 10.57 -4.93 38.41
CA LEU A 683 11.85 -5.60 38.69
C LEU A 683 13.04 -4.67 38.37
N LEU A 684 13.20 -3.62 39.19
CA LEU A 684 14.08 -2.48 38.89
C LEU A 684 15.58 -2.80 39.02
N ASP A 685 16.00 -3.65 39.96
CA ASP A 685 17.41 -4.04 40.10
C ASP A 685 17.85 -5.00 38.97
N ASP A 686 16.99 -5.91 38.50
CA ASP A 686 17.26 -6.78 37.34
C ASP A 686 17.36 -5.97 36.04
N ALA A 687 16.43 -5.02 35.86
CA ALA A 687 16.48 -4.06 34.76
C ALA A 687 17.79 -3.25 34.79
N LEU A 688 18.23 -2.80 35.97
CA LEU A 688 19.51 -2.10 36.14
C LEU A 688 20.71 -3.02 35.84
N ALA A 689 20.69 -4.29 36.24
CA ALA A 689 21.75 -5.26 35.98
C ALA A 689 22.00 -5.46 34.47
N ILE A 690 20.93 -5.51 33.67
CA ILE A 690 21.03 -5.55 32.19
C ILE A 690 21.67 -4.26 31.64
N VAL A 691 21.27 -3.08 32.13
CA VAL A 691 21.85 -1.80 31.65
C VAL A 691 23.32 -1.67 32.06
N VAL A 692 23.70 -2.05 33.28
CA VAL A 692 25.08 -2.00 33.78
C VAL A 692 26.00 -2.96 33.02
N SER A 693 25.57 -4.21 32.83
CA SER A 693 26.35 -5.22 32.09
C SER A 693 26.51 -4.87 30.60
N THR A 694 25.59 -4.08 30.02
CA THR A 694 25.64 -3.68 28.60
C THR A 694 26.10 -2.24 28.35
N GLU A 695 26.50 -1.46 29.38
CA GLU A 695 26.91 -0.04 29.22
C GLU A 695 28.00 0.15 28.14
N TYR A 696 28.93 -0.79 28.04
CA TYR A 696 30.06 -0.73 27.11
C TYR A 696 29.74 -1.32 25.73
N GLN A 697 28.60 -1.99 25.59
CA GLN A 697 28.15 -2.60 24.33
C GLN A 697 27.22 -1.67 23.54
N PHE A 698 26.35 -0.92 24.23
CA PHE A 698 25.30 -0.12 23.60
C PHE A 698 25.32 1.36 24.00
N LYS A 699 24.92 2.24 23.07
CA LYS A 699 24.66 3.65 23.34
C LYS A 699 23.30 3.82 24.04
N TRP A 700 23.24 3.50 25.32
CA TRP A 700 22.08 3.82 26.16
C TRP A 700 21.87 5.34 26.24
N THR A 701 20.75 5.83 25.69
CA THR A 701 20.39 7.25 25.74
C THR A 701 19.33 7.51 26.82
N TRP A 702 19.07 8.79 27.11
CA TRP A 702 17.97 9.17 27.99
C TRP A 702 16.59 8.74 27.44
N LYS A 703 16.45 8.48 26.13
CA LYS A 703 15.18 8.02 25.55
C LYS A 703 14.83 6.61 26.01
N GLU A 704 15.78 5.66 25.93
CA GLU A 704 15.55 4.27 26.38
C GLU A 704 15.48 4.17 27.92
N LEU A 705 16.29 4.94 28.65
CA LEU A 705 16.34 4.83 30.12
C LEU A 705 15.30 5.69 30.86
N MET A 706 14.53 6.53 30.17
CA MET A 706 13.49 7.37 30.80
C MET A 706 12.39 6.55 31.52
N PRO A 707 11.83 5.45 30.99
CA PRO A 707 10.84 4.65 31.71
C PRO A 707 11.39 4.03 33.00
N LEU A 708 12.60 3.45 32.95
CA LEU A 708 13.30 2.93 34.14
C LEU A 708 13.57 4.02 35.17
N HIS A 709 14.04 5.20 34.74
CA HIS A 709 14.24 6.33 35.65
C HIS A 709 12.92 6.83 36.26
N LYS A 710 11.82 6.88 35.48
CA LYS A 710 10.49 7.24 36.00
C LYS A 710 10.00 6.24 37.03
N ALA A 711 10.05 4.94 36.73
CA ALA A 711 9.66 3.87 37.65
C ALA A 711 10.45 3.93 38.96
N ALA A 712 11.78 4.10 38.88
CA ALA A 712 12.65 4.26 40.04
C ALA A 712 12.39 5.54 40.85
N VAL A 713 11.99 6.65 40.22
CA VAL A 713 11.55 7.86 40.94
C VAL A 713 10.21 7.64 41.65
N THR A 714 9.24 6.98 41.00
CA THR A 714 7.93 6.70 41.61
C THR A 714 7.98 5.70 42.76
N THR A 715 9.02 4.85 42.82
CA THR A 715 9.26 3.89 43.92
C THR A 715 10.28 4.37 44.96
N GLY A 716 10.96 5.50 44.74
CA GLY A 716 11.97 6.05 45.66
C GLY A 716 13.36 5.39 45.59
N TYR A 717 13.68 4.65 44.53
CA TYR A 717 14.93 3.90 44.38
C TYR A 717 16.11 4.77 43.93
N ASP A 718 16.64 5.59 44.84
CA ASP A 718 17.74 6.54 44.57
C ASP A 718 18.99 5.89 43.96
N LYS A 719 19.37 4.69 44.40
CA LYS A 719 20.49 3.91 43.82
C LYS A 719 20.33 3.71 42.31
N VAL A 720 19.10 3.43 41.86
CA VAL A 720 18.77 3.21 40.44
C VAL A 720 18.76 4.55 39.68
N THR A 721 18.19 5.62 40.26
CA THR A 721 18.16 6.93 39.57
C THR A 721 19.56 7.55 39.42
N GLN A 722 20.42 7.42 40.45
CA GLN A 722 21.80 7.91 40.42
C GLN A 722 22.66 7.15 39.40
N THR A 723 22.58 5.82 39.37
CA THR A 723 23.35 5.00 38.43
C THR A 723 22.96 5.27 36.98
N ILE A 724 21.67 5.42 36.66
CA ILE A 724 21.17 5.80 35.33
C ILE A 724 21.70 7.16 34.88
N ARG A 725 21.69 8.17 35.76
CA ARG A 725 22.29 9.49 35.48
C ARG A 725 23.80 9.37 35.22
N GLY A 726 24.50 8.50 35.95
CA GLY A 726 25.91 8.18 35.70
C GLY A 726 26.13 7.53 34.32
N ILE A 727 25.33 6.53 33.98
CA ILE A 727 25.40 5.77 32.71
C ILE A 727 25.14 6.68 31.52
N THR A 728 24.05 7.47 31.54
CA THR A 728 23.69 8.39 30.45
C THR A 728 24.74 9.49 30.24
N ASN A 729 25.32 10.02 31.31
CA ASN A 729 26.46 10.95 31.21
C ASN A 729 27.70 10.29 30.59
N ARG A 730 28.05 9.05 30.98
CA ARG A 730 29.16 8.30 30.39
C ARG A 730 28.91 7.97 28.91
N ALA A 731 27.69 7.57 28.55
CA ALA A 731 27.30 7.31 27.17
C ALA A 731 27.38 8.57 26.29
N GLN A 732 26.91 9.72 26.78
CA GLN A 732 27.06 10.99 26.05
C GLN A 732 28.54 11.37 25.83
N ILE A 733 29.41 11.20 26.82
CA ILE A 733 30.85 11.46 26.65
C ILE A 733 31.49 10.48 25.65
N LYS A 734 31.19 9.18 25.76
CA LYS A 734 31.74 8.12 24.88
C LYS A 734 31.29 8.24 23.42
N PHE A 735 30.02 8.57 23.17
CA PHE A 735 29.38 8.44 21.85
C PHE A 735 28.96 9.76 21.18
N GLU A 736 29.07 10.91 21.85
CA GLU A 736 28.68 12.22 21.30
C GLU A 736 29.83 13.23 21.29
N GLY A 737 31.06 12.78 21.55
CA GLY A 737 32.28 13.57 21.34
C GLY A 737 32.42 14.83 22.21
N LYS A 738 31.61 14.99 23.26
CA LYS A 738 31.69 16.16 24.16
C LYS A 738 33.05 16.21 24.85
N ILE A 739 33.90 17.10 24.37
CA ILE A 739 35.23 17.39 24.91
C ILE A 739 35.10 17.62 26.43
N ARG A 740 35.84 16.85 27.24
CA ARG A 740 35.79 16.97 28.71
C ARG A 740 36.16 18.40 29.12
N ARG A 741 35.58 18.94 30.20
CA ARG A 741 35.81 20.34 30.62
C ARG A 741 37.29 20.70 30.89
N LYS A 742 38.14 19.69 31.17
CA LYS A 742 39.60 19.80 31.22
C LYS A 742 40.19 19.93 29.80
N ASP A 743 39.92 18.96 28.94
CA ASP A 743 40.37 18.87 27.55
C ASP A 743 39.91 20.06 26.69
N TYR A 744 38.75 20.67 26.99
CA TYR A 744 38.26 21.86 26.30
C TYR A 744 39.22 23.05 26.49
N LYS A 745 39.85 23.17 27.67
CA LYS A 745 40.89 24.16 27.93
C LYS A 745 42.17 23.87 27.13
N VAL A 746 42.45 22.60 26.83
CA VAL A 746 43.60 22.19 25.98
C VAL A 746 43.29 22.49 24.50
N TYR A 747 42.13 22.09 24.00
CA TYR A 747 41.66 22.35 22.64
C TYR A 747 41.63 23.85 22.31
N VAL A 748 41.11 24.69 23.20
CA VAL A 748 41.08 26.16 23.06
C VAL A 748 42.48 26.80 23.15
N MET A 749 43.47 26.13 23.74
CA MET A 749 44.87 26.59 23.78
C MET A 749 45.68 26.10 22.57
N GLN A 750 45.32 24.96 21.98
CA GLN A 750 45.95 24.41 20.77
C GLN A 750 45.45 25.13 19.51
N ASN A 751 44.14 25.35 19.38
CA ASN A 751 43.52 26.05 18.25
C ASN A 751 43.53 27.59 18.42
N LYS A 752 44.59 28.13 19.03
CA LYS A 752 44.82 29.57 19.26
C LYS A 752 46.16 30.05 18.67
N ARG A 753 46.62 29.37 17.63
CA ARG A 753 47.76 29.72 16.77
C ARG A 753 47.27 29.88 15.34
#